data_AF-A0A1M5ZQ04-F1
#
_entry.id   AF-A0A1M5ZQ04-F1
#
_cell.length_a   1.000
_cell.length_b   1.000
_cell.length_c   1.000
_cell.angle_alpha   90.00
_cell.angle_beta   90.00
_cell.angle_gamma   90.00
#
_symmetry.space_group_name_H-M   'P 1'
#
loop_
_entity.id
_entity.type
_entity.pdbx_description
1 polymer ?
#
loop_
_entity_poly.entity_id
_entity_poly.type
_entity_poly.pdbx_seq_one_letter_code
_entity_poly.pdbx_strand_id
1 'polypeptide(L)'
;MKYKSRFFMFTFMLLTTSAYSLDNTQVATIAQVALDLEQDESTIPGAVTAIADDDSVIWTGKSNCDEQYESSGFACPDSVVNTTDQFRIGSETKTYTGTVILKMIDDGYLNLTDTLDSLAPFLDIPNAGSITVENLLQMTSTIPDYLNAPALYYGSDTDLTINDQYVIQYGQLEITPPDAYIMATNSQDRTSGMSYSNTNFAILALIAQQTSCDMPDFTSCQTIEQLISHYVFEPLALNSTIFPGDDQFSLAHASGYVMIESGKEITGTASLESDDANELIDSFTFLNPKLPWAAGAIISVLDDQIIWARQLVKNNQSLLSASMQSQRLDDTVAGSVAGIPARYGLAVYHMNSDYNGSEFTGHSGAIFGFTSSLFYNKETDLFYAVDVNQYPAWQTARDFLWQIDKGIRFSQDQNGNCTGSPQPVPSTCTGLSVRTSSLTIPSGNSLIIDPSQVIYTGYNTSDCSTDSTTGEMTCTAENNTAPTLVFYGHHLEGIQIDSGTLTLESGAILQCSGRDCSAIATTGSPVLNIYGTITTEGTGSQAIKGSSGNETVNMYSGASVSSDIDLGAGNNELVLEDGASFTGNVLLSTPDVILSGGTGSLSVGVSNNQVTITDAQKRIRRYTQNQSLTEVTIDNDTISSETLLIPVDIDNNGLYDLVVYQSDDLNSLALKVSTSLFDTHFSFASGKSSGVFGPFLLVILLLGGLFRYRRIVVS
;
A
#
# COMPACT_ATOMS: atom_id res chain seq x y z
N MET A 1 68.85 14.48 -40.09
CA MET A 1 67.59 15.25 -39.87
C MET A 1 67.01 14.85 -38.52
N LYS A 2 66.26 15.71 -37.83
CA LYS A 2 65.60 15.38 -36.54
C LYS A 2 64.14 15.01 -36.80
N TYR A 3 63.74 13.76 -36.54
CA TYR A 3 62.32 13.42 -36.37
C TYR A 3 61.96 13.56 -34.89
N LYS A 4 60.88 14.31 -34.60
CA LYS A 4 60.29 14.37 -33.26
C LYS A 4 59.25 13.26 -33.14
N SER A 5 59.45 12.31 -32.24
CA SER A 5 58.32 11.55 -31.71
C SER A 5 57.48 12.47 -30.83
N ARG A 6 56.16 12.46 -31.01
CA ARG A 6 55.20 13.11 -30.12
C ARG A 6 54.56 12.04 -29.26
N PHE A 7 54.94 11.98 -27.98
CA PHE A 7 54.20 11.22 -26.99
C PHE A 7 52.82 11.90 -26.81
N PHE A 8 51.75 11.20 -27.15
CA PHE A 8 50.39 11.60 -26.76
C PHE A 8 50.13 11.04 -25.37
N MET A 9 50.23 11.90 -24.37
CA MET A 9 49.86 11.57 -23.00
C MET A 9 48.34 11.66 -22.90
N PHE A 10 47.67 10.50 -22.96
CA PHE A 10 46.24 10.43 -22.64
C PHE A 10 46.06 10.67 -21.14
N THR A 11 45.71 11.90 -20.78
CA THR A 11 45.19 12.20 -19.44
C THR A 11 43.84 11.51 -19.31
N PHE A 12 43.80 10.35 -18.65
CA PHE A 12 42.55 9.74 -18.24
C PHE A 12 41.92 10.67 -17.20
N MET A 13 40.96 11.48 -17.65
CA MET A 13 40.20 12.35 -16.77
C MET A 13 39.21 11.46 -16.04
N LEU A 14 39.62 10.98 -14.87
CA LEU A 14 38.74 10.26 -13.95
C LEU A 14 37.57 11.17 -13.59
N LEU A 15 36.45 10.96 -14.28
CA LEU A 15 35.14 11.38 -13.81
C LEU A 15 34.84 10.55 -12.57
N THR A 16 35.31 11.04 -11.42
CA THR A 16 34.77 10.63 -10.13
C THR A 16 33.34 11.13 -10.08
N THR A 17 32.41 10.30 -10.57
CA THR A 17 31.03 10.34 -10.07
C THR A 17 31.14 10.20 -8.57
N SER A 18 30.92 11.32 -7.86
CA SER A 18 30.70 11.28 -6.42
C SER A 18 29.42 10.50 -6.21
N ALA A 19 29.55 9.21 -5.90
CA ALA A 19 28.43 8.44 -5.39
C ALA A 19 27.88 9.22 -4.20
N TYR A 20 26.63 9.66 -4.31
CA TYR A 20 25.93 10.21 -3.17
C TYR A 20 25.74 9.05 -2.20
N SER A 21 26.51 9.05 -1.11
CA SER A 21 26.21 8.19 0.03
C SER A 21 24.82 8.57 0.52
N LEU A 22 23.88 7.62 0.45
CA LEU A 22 22.56 7.78 1.05
C LEU A 22 22.72 8.23 2.50
N ASP A 23 21.93 9.21 2.93
CA ASP A 23 21.85 9.54 4.36
C ASP A 23 20.98 8.49 5.02
N ASN A 24 21.61 7.55 5.74
CA ASN A 24 20.91 6.50 6.49
C ASN A 24 19.85 7.06 7.44
N THR A 25 20.00 8.30 7.92
CA THR A 25 19.01 9.01 8.75
C THR A 25 17.77 9.41 7.95
N GLN A 26 17.99 9.88 6.71
CA GLN A 26 16.92 10.20 5.77
C GLN A 26 16.20 8.93 5.33
N VAL A 27 16.94 7.87 4.97
CA VAL A 27 16.40 6.55 4.61
C VAL A 27 15.58 5.94 5.75
N ALA A 28 16.09 5.92 6.98
CA ALA A 28 15.38 5.40 8.15
C ALA A 28 14.06 6.15 8.42
N THR A 29 14.04 7.47 8.22
CA THR A 29 12.83 8.29 8.41
C THR A 29 11.79 8.00 7.32
N ILE A 30 12.24 7.94 6.05
CA ILE A 30 11.39 7.60 4.91
C ILE A 30 10.78 6.20 5.08
N ALA A 31 11.60 5.22 5.47
CA ALA A 31 11.19 3.84 5.61
C ALA A 31 10.18 3.64 6.76
N GLN A 32 10.40 4.24 7.94
CA GLN A 32 9.44 4.19 9.04
C GLN A 32 8.12 4.88 8.67
N VAL A 33 8.17 6.05 8.01
CA VAL A 33 6.97 6.74 7.54
C VAL A 33 6.19 5.88 6.54
N ALA A 34 6.84 5.30 5.54
CA ALA A 34 6.17 4.41 4.58
C ALA A 34 5.58 3.15 5.24
N LEU A 35 6.29 2.57 6.21
CA LEU A 35 5.84 1.42 7.01
C LEU A 35 4.58 1.74 7.82
N ASP A 36 4.53 2.91 8.47
CA ASP A 36 3.41 3.32 9.31
C ASP A 36 2.20 3.78 8.47
N LEU A 37 2.42 4.33 7.27
CA LEU A 37 1.36 4.69 6.32
C LEU A 37 0.66 3.48 5.71
N GLU A 38 1.41 2.46 5.30
CA GLU A 38 0.82 1.21 4.80
C GLU A 38 0.20 0.37 5.94
N GLN A 39 0.63 0.58 7.19
CA GLN A 39 -0.07 0.05 8.37
C GLN A 39 -1.42 0.77 8.60
N ASP A 40 -1.53 2.08 8.34
CA ASP A 40 -2.77 2.87 8.51
C ASP A 40 -3.89 2.49 7.53
N GLU A 41 -3.51 2.13 6.29
CA GLU A 41 -4.44 1.76 5.21
C GLU A 41 -4.73 0.24 5.14
N SER A 42 -4.12 -0.57 6.02
CA SER A 42 -4.24 -2.03 5.98
C SER A 42 -4.90 -2.65 7.22
N THR A 43 -5.31 -3.91 7.07
CA THR A 43 -5.94 -4.71 8.13
C THR A 43 -4.97 -5.68 8.81
N ILE A 44 -3.64 -5.48 8.68
CA ILE A 44 -2.64 -6.36 9.31
C ILE A 44 -2.42 -6.00 10.80
N PRO A 45 -2.19 -6.97 11.71
CA PRO A 45 -1.88 -6.67 13.11
C PRO A 45 -0.48 -6.07 13.32
N GLY A 46 0.49 -6.42 12.47
CA GLY A 46 1.81 -5.80 12.49
C GLY A 46 2.76 -6.28 11.39
N ALA A 47 3.76 -5.43 11.14
CA ALA A 47 4.84 -5.65 10.18
C ALA A 47 6.20 -5.32 10.80
N VAL A 48 7.24 -6.03 10.39
CA VAL A 48 8.64 -5.71 10.68
C VAL A 48 9.42 -5.64 9.37
N THR A 49 10.45 -4.79 9.30
CA THR A 49 11.23 -4.62 8.07
C THR A 49 12.70 -4.32 8.38
N ALA A 50 13.59 -4.81 7.52
CA ALA A 50 15.00 -4.45 7.46
C ALA A 50 15.38 -3.95 6.08
N ILE A 51 16.27 -2.95 6.04
CA ILE A 51 16.86 -2.38 4.82
C ILE A 51 18.38 -2.36 4.99
N ALA A 52 19.12 -2.81 3.98
CA ALA A 52 20.56 -3.00 4.06
C ALA A 52 21.26 -2.72 2.72
N ASP A 53 22.53 -2.33 2.78
CA ASP A 53 23.45 -2.35 1.62
C ASP A 53 24.25 -3.67 1.61
N ASP A 54 25.32 -3.78 0.81
CA ASP A 54 26.18 -4.98 0.79
C ASP A 54 26.95 -5.23 2.10
N ASP A 55 27.26 -4.18 2.89
CA ASP A 55 28.15 -4.22 4.05
C ASP A 55 27.40 -4.18 5.41
N SER A 56 26.27 -3.48 5.49
CA SER A 56 25.61 -3.06 6.73
C SER A 56 24.08 -3.04 6.65
N VAL A 57 23.42 -3.22 7.79
CA VAL A 57 21.98 -2.95 7.92
C VAL A 57 21.82 -1.45 8.16
N ILE A 58 21.11 -0.77 7.26
CA ILE A 58 20.88 0.69 7.29
C ILE A 58 19.83 1.03 8.35
N TRP A 59 18.76 0.23 8.40
CA TRP A 59 17.62 0.44 9.28
C TRP A 59 16.88 -0.87 9.52
N THR A 60 16.35 -1.04 10.73
CA THR A 60 15.24 -1.97 11.02
C THR A 60 14.13 -1.20 11.72
N GLY A 61 12.90 -1.54 11.40
CA GLY A 61 11.71 -0.90 11.96
C GLY A 61 10.53 -1.84 12.05
N LYS A 62 9.49 -1.37 12.74
CA LYS A 62 8.26 -2.12 12.93
C LYS A 62 7.06 -1.18 12.98
N SER A 63 5.92 -1.68 12.53
CA SER A 63 4.62 -1.09 12.79
C SER A 63 3.69 -2.15 13.36
N ASN A 64 2.72 -1.71 14.15
CA ASN A 64 1.70 -2.54 14.78
C ASN A 64 0.38 -1.77 14.69
N CYS A 65 -0.74 -2.48 14.72
CA CYS A 65 -2.05 -1.85 14.84
C CYS A 65 -2.15 -0.92 16.06
N ASP A 66 -2.99 0.10 15.95
CA ASP A 66 -3.26 1.10 17.00
C ASP A 66 -4.77 1.46 17.05
N GLU A 67 -5.14 2.56 17.70
CA GLU A 67 -6.54 2.99 17.85
C GLU A 67 -7.23 3.30 16.51
N GLN A 68 -6.50 3.61 15.44
CA GLN A 68 -7.08 3.76 14.10
C GLN A 68 -7.48 2.41 13.50
N TYR A 69 -6.74 1.34 13.79
CA TYR A 69 -7.03 -0.01 13.32
C TYR A 69 -8.46 -0.44 13.69
N GLU A 70 -8.93 -0.08 14.89
CA GLU A 70 -10.28 -0.40 15.37
C GLU A 70 -11.40 0.20 14.49
N SER A 71 -11.12 1.24 13.70
CA SER A 71 -12.08 1.82 12.75
C SER A 71 -12.44 0.87 11.59
N SER A 72 -11.59 -0.13 11.31
CA SER A 72 -11.87 -1.21 10.35
C SER A 72 -12.88 -2.25 10.88
N GLY A 73 -13.22 -2.19 12.17
CA GLY A 73 -14.08 -3.16 12.85
C GLY A 73 -13.35 -4.37 13.42
N PHE A 74 -12.03 -4.45 13.29
CA PHE A 74 -11.18 -5.48 13.90
C PHE A 74 -10.50 -4.95 15.17
N ALA A 75 -10.39 -5.77 16.22
CA ALA A 75 -9.66 -5.40 17.43
C ALA A 75 -8.16 -5.69 17.28
N CYS A 76 -7.29 -4.73 17.65
CA CYS A 76 -5.85 -4.94 17.67
C CYS A 76 -5.48 -5.96 18.77
N PRO A 77 -4.75 -7.06 18.48
CA PRO A 77 -4.42 -8.08 19.46
C PRO A 77 -3.36 -7.62 20.49
N ASP A 78 -3.38 -8.23 21.68
CA ASP A 78 -2.40 -8.02 22.76
C ASP A 78 -0.94 -8.37 22.37
N SER A 79 -0.73 -9.08 21.26
CA SER A 79 0.56 -9.62 20.80
C SER A 79 1.21 -8.70 19.77
N VAL A 80 2.26 -7.98 20.18
CA VAL A 80 3.00 -7.03 19.32
C VAL A 80 4.25 -7.66 18.70
N VAL A 81 4.44 -7.48 17.40
CA VAL A 81 5.63 -7.94 16.65
C VAL A 81 6.88 -7.14 17.04
N ASN A 82 8.08 -7.72 16.91
CA ASN A 82 9.37 -7.04 17.11
C ASN A 82 10.39 -7.46 16.03
N THR A 83 11.33 -6.58 15.71
CA THR A 83 12.33 -6.79 14.63
C THR A 83 13.30 -7.95 14.87
N THR A 84 13.28 -8.54 16.06
CA THR A 84 14.08 -9.71 16.46
C THR A 84 13.27 -11.00 16.58
N ASP A 85 11.96 -10.94 16.34
CA ASP A 85 11.08 -12.10 16.46
C ASP A 85 11.20 -12.99 15.22
N GLN A 86 11.02 -14.30 15.41
CA GLN A 86 10.93 -15.28 14.34
C GLN A 86 9.58 -15.23 13.61
N PHE A 87 9.66 -15.36 12.29
CA PHE A 87 8.53 -15.46 11.37
C PHE A 87 8.66 -16.73 10.51
N ARG A 88 7.53 -17.27 10.05
CA ARG A 88 7.51 -18.36 9.05
C ARG A 88 7.60 -17.74 7.66
N ILE A 89 8.79 -17.77 7.04
CA ILE A 89 9.07 -17.10 5.75
C ILE A 89 8.45 -17.80 4.52
N GLY A 90 7.60 -18.82 4.76
CA GLY A 90 6.84 -19.52 3.74
C GLY A 90 7.67 -19.87 2.51
N SER A 91 7.13 -19.50 1.33
CA SER A 91 7.69 -19.77 0.02
C SER A 91 9.15 -19.32 -0.23
N GLU A 92 9.74 -18.43 0.58
CA GLU A 92 11.18 -18.13 0.50
C GLU A 92 12.04 -19.38 0.74
N THR A 93 11.52 -20.37 1.47
CA THR A 93 12.13 -21.71 1.64
C THR A 93 12.61 -22.32 0.31
N LYS A 94 11.90 -22.05 -0.80
CA LYS A 94 12.27 -22.52 -2.15
C LYS A 94 13.66 -22.05 -2.57
N THR A 95 14.07 -20.85 -2.18
CA THR A 95 15.38 -20.28 -2.51
C THR A 95 16.52 -21.08 -1.87
N TYR A 96 16.32 -21.60 -0.65
CA TYR A 96 17.26 -22.46 0.08
C TYR A 96 17.34 -23.84 -0.55
N THR A 97 16.19 -24.51 -0.73
CA THR A 97 16.05 -25.82 -1.40
C THR A 97 16.67 -25.80 -2.81
N GLY A 98 16.39 -24.76 -3.59
CA GLY A 98 16.99 -24.56 -4.91
C GLY A 98 18.51 -24.36 -4.85
N THR A 99 19.02 -23.68 -3.81
CA THR A 99 20.48 -23.50 -3.64
C THR A 99 21.18 -24.83 -3.33
N VAL A 100 20.56 -25.74 -2.58
CA VAL A 100 21.08 -27.11 -2.39
C VAL A 100 21.19 -27.85 -3.73
N ILE A 101 20.21 -27.70 -4.62
CA ILE A 101 20.25 -28.31 -5.95
C ILE A 101 21.34 -27.66 -6.83
N LEU A 102 21.42 -26.33 -6.86
CA LEU A 102 22.44 -25.60 -7.62
C LEU A 102 23.86 -25.94 -7.12
N LYS A 103 24.03 -26.14 -5.80
CA LYS A 103 25.25 -26.70 -5.18
C LYS A 103 25.58 -28.09 -5.71
N MET A 104 24.63 -29.02 -5.69
CA MET A 104 24.83 -30.38 -6.20
C MET A 104 25.17 -30.40 -7.70
N ILE A 105 24.73 -29.38 -8.47
CA ILE A 105 25.09 -29.22 -9.88
C ILE A 105 26.51 -28.64 -10.03
N ASP A 106 26.87 -27.59 -9.27
CA ASP A 106 28.24 -27.03 -9.25
C ASP A 106 29.30 -28.06 -8.80
N ASP A 107 28.96 -28.89 -7.80
CA ASP A 107 29.81 -29.99 -7.30
C ASP A 107 29.84 -31.20 -8.27
N GLY A 108 28.98 -31.22 -9.30
CA GLY A 108 28.98 -32.22 -10.38
C GLY A 108 28.21 -33.53 -10.08
N TYR A 109 27.33 -33.53 -9.08
CA TYR A 109 26.48 -34.67 -8.70
C TYR A 109 25.11 -34.68 -9.43
N LEU A 110 24.67 -33.55 -9.98
CA LEU A 110 23.44 -33.38 -10.77
C LEU A 110 23.70 -32.49 -12.00
N ASN A 111 22.76 -32.48 -12.96
CA ASN A 111 22.73 -31.54 -14.08
C ASN A 111 21.33 -30.91 -14.21
N LEU A 112 21.27 -29.65 -14.67
CA LEU A 112 19.99 -28.96 -14.98
C LEU A 112 19.11 -29.75 -15.97
N THR A 113 19.72 -30.54 -16.85
CA THR A 113 19.05 -31.33 -17.89
C THR A 113 18.64 -32.74 -17.46
N ASP A 114 18.98 -33.19 -16.24
CA ASP A 114 18.65 -34.55 -15.80
C ASP A 114 17.13 -34.69 -15.60
N THR A 115 16.57 -35.82 -16.04
CA THR A 115 15.12 -36.01 -16.13
C THR A 115 14.52 -36.66 -14.89
N LEU A 116 13.28 -36.30 -14.57
CA LEU A 116 12.57 -36.74 -13.37
C LEU A 116 12.36 -38.27 -13.32
N ASP A 117 12.26 -38.93 -14.47
CA ASP A 117 12.17 -40.40 -14.55
C ASP A 117 13.50 -41.11 -14.22
N SER A 118 14.64 -40.41 -14.35
CA SER A 118 15.95 -40.92 -13.96
C SER A 118 16.27 -40.68 -12.47
N LEU A 119 15.86 -39.52 -11.94
CA LEU A 119 16.19 -39.09 -10.58
C LEU A 119 15.14 -39.52 -9.52
N ALA A 120 13.86 -39.56 -9.88
CA ALA A 120 12.77 -39.98 -8.98
C ALA A 120 11.79 -40.97 -9.64
N PRO A 121 12.26 -42.13 -10.18
CA PRO A 121 11.41 -43.16 -10.80
C PRO A 121 10.35 -43.77 -9.87
N PHE A 122 10.41 -43.48 -8.57
CA PHE A 122 9.47 -43.96 -7.55
C PHE A 122 8.18 -43.12 -7.42
N LEU A 123 8.10 -41.93 -8.04
CA LEU A 123 6.95 -41.02 -7.90
C LEU A 123 5.84 -41.24 -8.95
N ASP A 124 6.05 -42.08 -9.96
CA ASP A 124 5.09 -42.41 -11.04
C ASP A 124 4.42 -41.17 -11.69
N ILE A 125 5.22 -40.13 -11.99
CA ILE A 125 4.73 -38.86 -12.55
C ILE A 125 4.56 -38.98 -14.08
N PRO A 126 3.37 -38.64 -14.65
CA PRO A 126 3.17 -38.60 -16.09
C PRO A 126 4.19 -37.70 -16.79
N ASN A 127 4.75 -38.19 -17.90
CA ASN A 127 5.77 -37.51 -18.71
C ASN A 127 7.06 -37.13 -17.95
N ALA A 128 7.42 -37.81 -16.86
CA ALA A 128 8.64 -37.52 -16.09
C ALA A 128 9.93 -37.51 -16.95
N GLY A 129 10.01 -38.34 -18.01
CA GLY A 129 11.11 -38.33 -18.98
C GLY A 129 11.17 -37.11 -19.92
N SER A 130 10.31 -36.11 -19.74
CA SER A 130 10.39 -34.79 -20.39
C SER A 130 10.32 -33.62 -19.40
N ILE A 131 10.54 -33.87 -18.10
CA ILE A 131 10.61 -32.85 -17.05
C ILE A 131 12.02 -32.89 -16.47
N THR A 132 12.76 -31.79 -16.57
CA THR A 132 14.14 -31.69 -16.08
C THR A 132 14.22 -31.02 -14.70
N VAL A 133 15.39 -31.08 -14.06
CA VAL A 133 15.72 -30.30 -12.85
C VAL A 133 15.51 -28.79 -13.09
N GLU A 134 15.89 -28.28 -14.26
CA GLU A 134 15.61 -26.89 -14.68
C GLU A 134 14.11 -26.58 -14.70
N ASN A 135 13.27 -27.47 -15.25
CA ASN A 135 11.82 -27.23 -15.29
C ASN A 135 11.18 -27.16 -13.90
N LEU A 136 11.72 -27.88 -12.92
CA LEU A 136 11.29 -27.80 -11.53
C LEU A 136 11.73 -26.47 -10.91
N LEU A 137 12.99 -26.06 -11.11
CA LEU A 137 13.55 -24.81 -10.57
C LEU A 137 12.89 -23.54 -11.14
N GLN A 138 12.50 -23.54 -12.43
CA GLN A 138 11.89 -22.41 -13.15
C GLN A 138 10.35 -22.37 -13.08
N MET A 139 9.69 -23.29 -12.36
CA MET A 139 8.22 -23.45 -12.39
C MET A 139 7.63 -23.73 -13.78
N THR A 140 8.33 -24.47 -14.64
CA THR A 140 7.85 -24.88 -15.99
C THR A 140 7.58 -26.39 -16.12
N SER A 141 7.61 -27.14 -15.02
CA SER A 141 7.34 -28.59 -14.98
C SER A 141 5.93 -28.98 -15.43
N THR A 142 4.97 -28.06 -15.37
CA THR A 142 3.52 -28.27 -15.57
C THR A 142 2.88 -29.28 -14.60
N ILE A 143 3.56 -29.63 -13.50
CA ILE A 143 3.02 -30.52 -12.46
C ILE A 143 2.07 -29.71 -11.55
N PRO A 144 0.81 -30.13 -11.33
CA PRO A 144 -0.11 -29.43 -10.45
C PRO A 144 0.42 -29.32 -9.02
N ASP A 145 -0.04 -28.29 -8.29
CA ASP A 145 0.36 -28.08 -6.91
C ASP A 145 -0.31 -29.11 -5.97
N TYR A 146 0.48 -29.78 -5.13
CA TYR A 146 -0.02 -30.76 -4.16
C TYR A 146 -0.83 -30.11 -3.03
N LEU A 147 -0.68 -28.80 -2.80
CA LEU A 147 -1.55 -28.05 -1.89
C LEU A 147 -2.97 -27.87 -2.45
N ASN A 148 -3.18 -28.12 -3.75
CA ASN A 148 -4.50 -28.17 -4.40
C ASN A 148 -5.00 -29.62 -4.61
N ALA A 149 -4.38 -30.62 -3.97
CA ALA A 149 -4.67 -32.02 -4.26
C ALA A 149 -6.01 -32.48 -3.66
N PRO A 150 -6.86 -33.23 -4.41
CA PRO A 150 -8.12 -33.80 -3.93
C PRO A 150 -8.04 -34.66 -2.64
N ALA A 151 -6.84 -35.06 -2.21
CA ALA A 151 -6.60 -35.84 -1.00
C ALA A 151 -6.44 -35.01 0.30
N LEU A 152 -6.34 -33.68 0.21
CA LEU A 152 -6.41 -32.79 1.38
C LEU A 152 -7.86 -32.57 1.84
N TYR A 153 -8.78 -32.48 0.87
CA TYR A 153 -10.23 -32.41 1.08
C TYR A 153 -10.78 -33.70 1.73
N TYR A 154 -10.85 -33.71 3.06
CA TYR A 154 -11.43 -34.83 3.81
C TYR A 154 -12.96 -34.92 3.64
N GLY A 155 -13.45 -35.98 2.99
CA GLY A 155 -14.84 -36.44 3.14
C GLY A 155 -15.58 -36.78 1.85
N SER A 156 -16.87 -37.13 2.01
CA SER A 156 -17.83 -37.34 0.91
C SER A 156 -19.10 -36.50 1.05
N ASP A 157 -19.19 -35.67 2.10
CA ASP A 157 -20.16 -34.58 2.19
C ASP A 157 -19.56 -33.34 1.50
N THR A 158 -20.41 -32.51 0.89
CA THR A 158 -19.98 -31.41 0.01
C THR A 158 -19.64 -30.10 0.73
N ASP A 159 -19.85 -30.05 2.04
CA ASP A 159 -19.73 -28.84 2.85
C ASP A 159 -18.30 -28.76 3.43
N LEU A 160 -17.32 -28.59 2.53
CA LEU A 160 -15.89 -28.92 2.73
C LEU A 160 -15.00 -27.79 3.28
N THR A 161 -15.55 -26.68 3.78
CA THR A 161 -14.83 -25.40 3.91
C THR A 161 -13.85 -25.26 5.09
N ILE A 162 -13.73 -26.28 5.95
CA ILE A 162 -12.95 -26.23 7.21
C ILE A 162 -11.75 -27.20 7.25
N ASN A 163 -11.71 -28.22 6.39
CA ASN A 163 -10.79 -29.36 6.60
C ASN A 163 -9.31 -29.06 6.26
N ASP A 164 -9.00 -28.19 5.31
CA ASP A 164 -7.61 -27.80 5.02
C ASP A 164 -6.97 -27.00 6.18
N GLN A 165 -7.77 -26.20 6.87
CA GLN A 165 -7.36 -25.37 8.01
C GLN A 165 -6.90 -26.24 9.20
N TYR A 166 -7.63 -27.34 9.48
CA TYR A 166 -7.31 -28.29 10.56
C TYR A 166 -6.05 -29.12 10.29
N VAL A 167 -5.75 -29.44 9.03
CA VAL A 167 -4.63 -30.32 8.66
C VAL A 167 -3.27 -29.70 8.99
N ILE A 168 -3.09 -28.40 8.68
CA ILE A 168 -1.82 -27.70 8.89
C ILE A 168 -1.67 -27.31 10.37
N GLN A 169 -2.72 -26.77 10.99
CA GLN A 169 -2.65 -26.32 12.38
C GLN A 169 -2.53 -27.49 13.38
N TYR A 170 -3.37 -28.52 13.26
CA TYR A 170 -3.46 -29.59 14.25
C TYR A 170 -2.77 -30.91 13.84
N GLY A 171 -2.09 -30.93 12.69
CA GLY A 171 -1.22 -32.04 12.27
C GLY A 171 -1.92 -33.40 12.11
N GLN A 172 -3.24 -33.43 11.89
CA GLN A 172 -4.06 -34.65 12.04
C GLN A 172 -3.84 -35.71 10.94
N LEU A 173 -3.03 -35.42 9.92
CA LEU A 173 -2.63 -36.40 8.90
C LEU A 173 -1.38 -37.19 9.34
N GLU A 174 -1.58 -38.38 9.92
CA GLU A 174 -0.51 -39.37 10.16
C GLU A 174 0.17 -39.85 8.86
N ILE A 175 -0.48 -39.68 7.70
CA ILE A 175 0.12 -39.88 6.39
C ILE A 175 0.73 -38.54 5.96
N THR A 176 1.99 -38.31 6.33
CA THR A 176 2.67 -37.01 6.16
C THR A 176 3.94 -36.91 5.27
N PRO A 177 4.36 -37.90 4.46
CA PRO A 177 5.40 -37.67 3.46
C PRO A 177 4.84 -36.96 2.21
N PRO A 178 5.54 -35.98 1.60
CA PRO A 178 5.06 -35.27 0.42
C PRO A 178 4.78 -36.13 -0.81
N ASP A 179 5.45 -37.29 -0.96
CA ASP A 179 5.23 -38.22 -2.06
C ASP A 179 3.76 -38.67 -2.20
N ALA A 180 3.05 -38.87 -1.08
CA ALA A 180 1.63 -39.24 -1.06
C ALA A 180 0.73 -38.16 -1.68
N TYR A 181 0.98 -36.88 -1.37
CA TYR A 181 0.23 -35.75 -1.94
C TYR A 181 0.63 -35.48 -3.39
N ILE A 182 1.93 -35.60 -3.71
CA ILE A 182 2.46 -35.52 -5.07
C ILE A 182 1.78 -36.57 -5.97
N MET A 183 1.71 -37.83 -5.54
CA MET A 183 1.01 -38.90 -6.28
C MET A 183 -0.49 -38.62 -6.45
N ALA A 184 -1.14 -37.89 -5.53
CA ALA A 184 -2.54 -37.49 -5.66
C ALA A 184 -2.78 -36.43 -6.76
N THR A 185 -1.74 -35.70 -7.21
CA THR A 185 -1.85 -34.70 -8.31
C THR A 185 -1.92 -35.31 -9.71
N ASN A 186 -1.69 -36.62 -9.88
CA ASN A 186 -1.52 -37.33 -11.16
C ASN A 186 -2.76 -37.38 -12.09
N SER A 187 -3.76 -36.51 -11.92
CA SER A 187 -5.07 -36.59 -12.57
C SER A 187 -5.59 -35.31 -13.26
N GLN A 188 -4.86 -34.18 -13.20
CA GLN A 188 -5.31 -32.91 -13.78
C GLN A 188 -4.64 -32.56 -15.11
N ASP A 189 -5.36 -31.83 -15.96
CA ASP A 189 -4.86 -31.33 -17.25
C ASP A 189 -3.71 -30.34 -17.05
N ARG A 190 -2.70 -30.43 -17.94
CA ARG A 190 -1.49 -29.63 -17.85
C ARG A 190 -1.55 -28.44 -18.81
N THR A 191 -1.49 -27.24 -18.25
CA THR A 191 -1.19 -26.02 -19.02
C THR A 191 0.25 -26.04 -19.53
N SER A 192 0.57 -25.19 -20.51
CA SER A 192 1.95 -24.92 -20.92
C SER A 192 2.40 -23.56 -20.38
N GLY A 193 3.72 -23.38 -20.25
CA GLY A 193 4.31 -22.13 -19.76
C GLY A 193 4.76 -22.20 -18.30
N MET A 194 5.00 -21.03 -17.71
CA MET A 194 5.28 -20.90 -16.28
C MET A 194 3.99 -21.08 -15.47
N SER A 195 4.02 -21.99 -14.49
CA SER A 195 2.92 -22.25 -13.56
C SER A 195 3.49 -22.57 -12.18
N TYR A 196 3.28 -21.65 -11.23
CA TYR A 196 3.81 -21.76 -9.88
C TYR A 196 3.26 -23.00 -9.16
N SER A 197 4.15 -23.85 -8.65
CA SER A 197 3.79 -25.14 -8.05
C SER A 197 4.76 -25.55 -6.95
N ASN A 198 4.26 -25.65 -5.71
CA ASN A 198 5.03 -26.12 -4.56
C ASN A 198 5.54 -27.57 -4.76
N THR A 199 4.84 -28.38 -5.55
CA THR A 199 5.23 -29.74 -5.95
C THR A 199 6.66 -29.79 -6.47
N ASN A 200 7.08 -28.79 -7.24
CA ASN A 200 8.41 -28.77 -7.82
C ASN A 200 9.51 -28.80 -6.75
N PHE A 201 9.32 -28.06 -5.66
CA PHE A 201 10.32 -27.95 -4.59
C PHE A 201 10.29 -29.12 -3.62
N ALA A 202 9.13 -29.74 -3.41
CA ALA A 202 9.04 -31.03 -2.75
C ALA A 202 9.72 -32.15 -3.56
N ILE A 203 9.55 -32.18 -4.89
CA ILE A 203 10.26 -33.12 -5.78
C ILE A 203 11.77 -32.87 -5.78
N LEU A 204 12.22 -31.62 -5.89
CA LEU A 204 13.64 -31.26 -5.82
C LEU A 204 14.28 -31.70 -4.50
N ALA A 205 13.59 -31.55 -3.37
CA ALA A 205 14.06 -32.06 -2.09
C ALA A 205 14.20 -33.59 -2.06
N LEU A 206 13.23 -34.34 -2.61
CA LEU A 206 13.34 -35.79 -2.75
C LEU A 206 14.52 -36.21 -3.64
N ILE A 207 14.77 -35.48 -4.73
CA ILE A 207 15.95 -35.66 -5.59
C ILE A 207 17.24 -35.41 -4.78
N ALA A 208 17.37 -34.29 -4.07
CA ALA A 208 18.56 -33.97 -3.28
C ALA A 208 18.86 -35.03 -2.20
N GLN A 209 17.82 -35.51 -1.49
CA GLN A 209 17.97 -36.60 -0.51
C GLN A 209 18.46 -37.90 -1.18
N GLN A 210 17.89 -38.27 -2.33
CA GLN A 210 18.31 -39.47 -3.07
C GLN A 210 19.74 -39.34 -3.62
N THR A 211 20.13 -38.17 -4.13
CA THR A 211 21.52 -37.89 -4.56
C THR A 211 22.50 -38.01 -3.39
N SER A 212 22.12 -37.53 -2.21
CA SER A 212 22.97 -37.59 -1.00
C SER A 212 23.26 -39.01 -0.50
N CYS A 213 22.52 -40.02 -0.94
CA CYS A 213 22.81 -41.42 -0.65
C CYS A 213 24.11 -41.92 -1.31
N ASP A 214 24.47 -41.37 -2.47
CA ASP A 214 25.62 -41.80 -3.29
C ASP A 214 26.81 -40.83 -3.20
N MET A 215 26.65 -39.68 -2.51
CA MET A 215 27.72 -38.72 -2.26
C MET A 215 28.76 -39.27 -1.26
N PRO A 216 30.06 -39.21 -1.56
CA PRO A 216 31.13 -39.73 -0.69
C PRO A 216 31.33 -38.95 0.61
N ASP A 217 30.81 -37.72 0.67
CA ASP A 217 30.97 -36.80 1.80
C ASP A 217 30.02 -37.13 2.98
N PHE A 218 28.98 -37.94 2.75
CA PHE A 218 28.00 -38.35 3.76
C PHE A 218 28.09 -39.86 4.07
N THR A 219 27.90 -40.23 5.34
CA THR A 219 27.93 -41.65 5.76
C THR A 219 26.61 -42.40 5.53
N SER A 220 25.58 -41.69 5.07
CA SER A 220 24.23 -42.14 4.75
C SER A 220 23.54 -41.06 3.93
N CYS A 221 22.41 -41.39 3.29
CA CYS A 221 21.47 -40.36 2.82
C CYS A 221 21.22 -39.32 3.93
N GLN A 222 21.20 -38.05 3.55
CA GLN A 222 20.81 -36.92 4.39
C GLN A 222 19.36 -36.54 4.09
N THR A 223 18.68 -35.91 5.05
CA THR A 223 17.39 -35.27 4.82
C THR A 223 17.57 -33.86 4.23
N ILE A 224 16.52 -33.27 3.64
CA ILE A 224 16.63 -31.92 3.05
C ILE A 224 16.99 -30.85 4.10
N GLU A 225 16.53 -31.03 5.34
CA GLU A 225 16.82 -30.15 6.47
C GLU A 225 18.32 -30.20 6.82
N GLN A 226 18.93 -31.39 6.80
CA GLN A 226 20.37 -31.58 6.99
C GLN A 226 21.17 -30.99 5.82
N LEU A 227 20.69 -31.15 4.58
CA LEU A 227 21.34 -30.59 3.39
C LEU A 227 21.30 -29.06 3.37
N ILE A 228 20.18 -28.44 3.75
CA ILE A 228 20.07 -26.98 3.88
C ILE A 228 20.95 -26.46 5.02
N SER A 229 21.02 -27.17 6.16
CA SER A 229 21.96 -26.85 7.24
C SER A 229 23.40 -26.84 6.73
N HIS A 230 23.82 -27.93 6.08
CA HIS A 230 25.20 -28.12 5.63
C HIS A 230 25.62 -27.16 4.49
N TYR A 231 24.76 -26.96 3.50
CA TYR A 231 25.09 -26.15 2.31
C TYR A 231 24.79 -24.66 2.45
N VAL A 232 23.95 -24.25 3.41
CA VAL A 232 23.47 -22.86 3.54
C VAL A 232 23.58 -22.30 4.97
N PHE A 233 22.94 -22.91 5.98
CA PHE A 233 22.90 -22.29 7.32
C PHE A 233 24.27 -22.26 8.00
N GLU A 234 25.01 -23.38 7.99
CA GLU A 234 26.33 -23.51 8.62
C GLU A 234 27.41 -22.65 7.93
N PRO A 235 27.52 -22.62 6.58
CA PRO A 235 28.49 -21.76 5.90
C PRO A 235 28.24 -20.25 6.09
N LEU A 236 26.97 -19.83 6.14
CA LEU A 236 26.60 -18.42 6.27
C LEU A 236 26.46 -17.95 7.72
N ALA A 237 26.46 -18.89 8.67
CA ALA A 237 26.17 -18.67 10.09
C ALA A 237 24.79 -18.06 10.36
N LEU A 238 23.74 -18.59 9.71
CA LEU A 238 22.34 -18.24 9.99
C LEU A 238 21.90 -18.93 11.29
N ASN A 239 22.22 -18.32 12.43
CA ASN A 239 22.07 -18.93 13.76
C ASN A 239 20.65 -18.81 14.34
N SER A 240 19.81 -17.97 13.73
CA SER A 240 18.43 -17.70 14.13
C SER A 240 17.40 -18.27 13.14
N THR A 241 17.84 -18.71 11.96
CA THR A 241 17.05 -19.50 10.99
C THR A 241 17.01 -20.98 11.37
N ILE A 242 15.85 -21.61 11.24
CA ILE A 242 15.67 -23.06 11.39
C ILE A 242 14.82 -23.64 10.26
N PHE A 243 15.10 -24.89 9.90
CA PHE A 243 14.11 -25.76 9.26
C PHE A 243 13.47 -26.60 10.40
N PRO A 244 12.22 -26.29 10.81
CA PRO A 244 11.61 -26.93 11.98
C PRO A 244 11.15 -28.37 11.67
N GLY A 245 11.34 -29.27 12.63
CA GLY A 245 10.87 -30.66 12.56
C GLY A 245 9.48 -30.91 13.19
N ASP A 246 9.01 -29.94 13.96
CA ASP A 246 7.69 -29.85 14.59
C ASP A 246 7.11 -28.43 14.42
N ASP A 247 6.03 -28.11 15.11
CA ASP A 247 5.34 -26.82 14.98
C ASP A 247 6.00 -25.66 15.75
N GLN A 248 7.09 -25.90 16.48
CA GLN A 248 7.67 -24.94 17.44
C GLN A 248 8.65 -23.93 16.81
N PHE A 249 8.74 -22.77 17.45
CA PHE A 249 9.79 -21.77 17.23
C PHE A 249 10.99 -22.02 18.17
N SER A 250 12.19 -21.54 17.81
CA SER A 250 13.39 -21.70 18.63
C SER A 250 13.79 -20.45 19.43
N LEU A 251 13.22 -19.29 19.09
CA LEU A 251 13.45 -17.99 19.74
C LEU A 251 12.12 -17.32 20.10
N ALA A 252 12.15 -16.03 20.46
CA ALA A 252 10.94 -15.21 20.45
C ALA A 252 10.36 -15.17 19.03
N HIS A 253 9.02 -15.09 18.91
CA HIS A 253 8.31 -15.19 17.64
C HIS A 253 7.05 -14.33 17.67
N ALA A 254 6.56 -13.93 16.49
CA ALA A 254 5.27 -13.28 16.36
C ALA A 254 4.10 -14.29 16.55
N SER A 255 2.96 -13.81 17.05
CA SER A 255 1.67 -14.46 16.79
C SER A 255 1.29 -14.25 15.32
N GLY A 256 0.86 -15.31 14.62
CA GLY A 256 0.47 -15.29 13.20
C GLY A 256 -1.03 -15.46 13.00
N TYR A 257 -1.66 -14.46 12.39
CA TYR A 257 -3.11 -14.30 12.31
C TYR A 257 -3.68 -14.67 10.93
N VAL A 258 -4.94 -15.10 10.92
CA VAL A 258 -5.75 -15.17 9.69
C VAL A 258 -6.99 -14.30 9.82
N MET A 259 -7.28 -13.59 8.73
CA MET A 259 -8.42 -12.67 8.61
C MET A 259 -9.68 -13.40 8.14
N ILE A 260 -10.79 -13.14 8.84
CA ILE A 260 -12.12 -13.65 8.50
C ILE A 260 -13.06 -12.44 8.42
N GLU A 261 -13.43 -12.06 7.19
CA GLU A 261 -14.38 -10.97 6.95
C GLU A 261 -15.82 -11.48 6.91
N SER A 262 -16.72 -10.74 7.56
CA SER A 262 -18.10 -11.16 7.75
C SER A 262 -18.88 -11.26 6.43
N GLY A 263 -19.45 -12.44 6.17
CA GLY A 263 -20.21 -12.74 4.95
C GLY A 263 -19.39 -12.81 3.65
N LYS A 264 -18.05 -12.90 3.73
CA LYS A 264 -17.15 -13.14 2.60
C LYS A 264 -16.56 -14.56 2.67
N GLU A 265 -16.16 -15.10 1.52
CA GLU A 265 -15.27 -16.27 1.51
C GLU A 265 -13.87 -15.86 1.98
N ILE A 266 -13.21 -16.71 2.77
CA ILE A 266 -11.78 -16.55 3.05
C ILE A 266 -11.06 -16.85 1.73
N THR A 267 -10.29 -15.90 1.21
CA THR A 267 -9.68 -15.96 -0.13
C THR A 267 -8.43 -16.84 -0.15
N GLY A 268 -8.65 -18.12 0.16
CA GLY A 268 -7.71 -19.24 0.18
C GLY A 268 -8.48 -20.56 0.08
N THR A 269 -9.38 -20.63 -0.92
CA THR A 269 -10.44 -21.64 -1.10
C THR A 269 -11.42 -21.81 0.08
N ALA A 270 -12.49 -21.01 0.01
CA ALA A 270 -13.80 -21.19 0.65
C ALA A 270 -14.03 -20.65 2.08
N SER A 271 -15.30 -20.69 2.50
CA SER A 271 -15.89 -19.80 3.50
C SER A 271 -15.94 -20.34 4.93
N LEU A 272 -15.74 -19.42 5.87
CA LEU A 272 -16.50 -19.42 7.11
C LEU A 272 -17.65 -18.41 6.93
N GLU A 273 -18.91 -18.84 7.14
CA GLU A 273 -19.97 -17.88 7.45
C GLU A 273 -19.79 -17.47 8.92
N SER A 274 -19.46 -16.21 9.17
CA SER A 274 -19.39 -15.65 10.53
C SER A 274 -20.81 -15.48 11.09
N ASP A 275 -21.17 -16.24 12.12
CA ASP A 275 -22.27 -15.87 13.00
C ASP A 275 -21.79 -14.71 13.90
N ASP A 276 -22.05 -13.48 13.43
CA ASP A 276 -21.71 -12.16 13.97
C ASP A 276 -20.22 -11.73 13.95
N ALA A 277 -20.00 -10.50 13.44
CA ALA A 277 -18.75 -9.70 13.44
C ALA A 277 -17.57 -10.14 12.54
N ASN A 278 -16.63 -9.20 12.35
CA ASN A 278 -15.32 -9.37 11.75
C ASN A 278 -14.33 -9.82 12.84
N GLU A 279 -13.56 -10.90 12.62
CA GLU A 279 -12.65 -11.44 13.66
C GLU A 279 -11.25 -11.78 13.11
N LEU A 280 -10.23 -11.47 13.91
CA LEU A 280 -8.85 -11.96 13.79
C LEU A 280 -8.68 -13.20 14.66
N ILE A 281 -8.17 -14.31 14.12
CA ILE A 281 -7.90 -15.52 14.92
C ILE A 281 -6.40 -15.85 14.93
N ASP A 282 -5.83 -15.91 16.15
CA ASP A 282 -4.44 -16.35 16.47
C ASP A 282 -4.30 -17.89 16.40
N SER A 283 -4.97 -18.54 15.44
CA SER A 283 -4.93 -20.00 15.29
C SER A 283 -3.66 -20.45 14.57
N PHE A 284 -3.07 -19.62 13.72
CA PHE A 284 -2.08 -20.04 12.72
C PHE A 284 -0.62 -19.76 13.08
N THR A 285 -0.35 -19.41 14.34
CA THR A 285 1.01 -19.31 14.92
C THR A 285 1.76 -20.64 14.84
N PHE A 286 1.15 -21.74 15.29
CA PHE A 286 1.76 -23.07 15.37
C PHE A 286 1.26 -23.94 14.22
N LEU A 287 2.16 -24.31 13.30
CA LEU A 287 1.85 -25.02 12.06
C LEU A 287 2.76 -26.23 11.86
N ASN A 288 2.17 -27.36 11.48
CA ASN A 288 2.87 -28.57 11.07
C ASN A 288 3.74 -28.31 9.82
N PRO A 289 5.09 -28.35 9.93
CA PRO A 289 5.98 -28.01 8.82
C PRO A 289 6.01 -29.08 7.71
N LYS A 290 5.45 -30.27 7.95
CA LYS A 290 5.55 -31.41 7.03
C LYS A 290 4.72 -31.27 5.77
N LEU A 291 3.66 -30.45 5.77
CA LEU A 291 2.91 -30.16 4.54
C LEU A 291 3.64 -29.13 3.65
N PRO A 292 4.03 -27.92 4.11
CA PRO A 292 4.77 -26.99 3.27
C PRO A 292 6.22 -27.44 2.98
N TRP A 293 6.85 -28.13 3.94
CA TRP A 293 8.17 -28.76 3.86
C TRP A 293 9.22 -27.94 3.08
N ALA A 294 9.96 -28.56 2.16
CA ALA A 294 11.00 -27.91 1.36
C ALA A 294 10.49 -26.85 0.36
N ALA A 295 9.17 -26.66 0.26
CA ALA A 295 8.57 -25.56 -0.47
C ALA A 295 8.16 -24.38 0.43
N GLY A 296 8.08 -24.52 1.77
CA GLY A 296 7.55 -23.46 2.62
C GLY A 296 7.74 -23.51 4.14
N ALA A 297 8.58 -24.39 4.71
CA ALA A 297 8.62 -24.64 6.15
C ALA A 297 9.60 -23.78 6.98
N ILE A 298 10.55 -23.06 6.38
CA ILE A 298 11.61 -22.37 7.14
C ILE A 298 11.06 -21.26 8.02
N ILE A 299 11.68 -21.11 9.20
CA ILE A 299 11.49 -20.02 10.15
C ILE A 299 12.77 -19.21 10.19
N SER A 300 12.69 -17.88 10.17
CA SER A 300 13.85 -16.98 10.18
C SER A 300 13.56 -15.66 10.92
N VAL A 301 14.57 -14.80 11.02
CA VAL A 301 14.51 -13.42 11.53
C VAL A 301 15.12 -12.47 10.49
N LEU A 302 14.76 -11.19 10.54
CA LEU A 302 15.23 -10.16 9.58
C LEU A 302 16.77 -10.14 9.41
N ASP A 303 17.54 -10.23 10.49
CA ASP A 303 19.02 -10.20 10.43
C ASP A 303 19.59 -11.35 9.56
N ASP A 304 19.11 -12.58 9.76
CA ASP A 304 19.51 -13.76 8.98
C ASP A 304 18.95 -13.69 7.54
N GLN A 305 17.73 -13.19 7.36
CA GLN A 305 17.16 -12.95 6.02
C GLN A 305 18.02 -11.99 5.20
N ILE A 306 18.54 -10.90 5.78
CA ILE A 306 19.42 -9.96 5.07
C ILE A 306 20.78 -10.60 4.70
N ILE A 307 21.34 -11.45 5.56
CA ILE A 307 22.52 -12.27 5.21
C ILE A 307 22.17 -13.18 4.02
N TRP A 308 20.98 -13.78 4.04
CA TRP A 308 20.51 -14.64 2.96
C TRP A 308 20.29 -13.88 1.65
N ALA A 309 19.66 -12.69 1.65
CA ALA A 309 19.40 -11.90 0.43
C ALA A 309 20.69 -11.54 -0.32
N ARG A 310 21.72 -11.10 0.42
CA ARG A 310 23.07 -10.84 -0.11
C ARG A 310 23.68 -12.08 -0.76
N GLN A 311 23.52 -13.24 -0.15
CA GLN A 311 24.00 -14.49 -0.72
C GLN A 311 23.14 -14.97 -1.90
N LEU A 312 21.82 -14.82 -1.83
CA LEU A 312 20.86 -15.24 -2.86
C LEU A 312 21.11 -14.52 -4.19
N VAL A 313 21.36 -13.21 -4.16
CA VAL A 313 21.43 -12.37 -5.35
C VAL A 313 22.86 -11.98 -5.75
N LYS A 314 23.70 -11.50 -4.82
CA LYS A 314 25.09 -11.11 -5.14
C LYS A 314 26.08 -12.27 -5.02
N ASN A 315 25.72 -13.37 -4.35
CA ASN A 315 26.61 -14.49 -4.03
C ASN A 315 27.83 -14.07 -3.17
N ASN A 316 27.61 -13.19 -2.18
CA ASN A 316 28.67 -12.53 -1.40
C ASN A 316 29.62 -13.47 -0.63
N GLN A 317 29.20 -14.70 -0.27
CA GLN A 317 30.09 -15.72 0.32
C GLN A 317 30.54 -16.80 -0.68
N SER A 318 30.27 -16.61 -1.98
CA SER A 318 30.66 -17.52 -3.06
C SER A 318 30.20 -18.97 -2.86
N LEU A 319 28.95 -19.17 -2.41
CA LEU A 319 28.37 -20.51 -2.30
C LEU A 319 28.23 -21.17 -3.68
N LEU A 320 27.77 -20.44 -4.69
CA LEU A 320 27.65 -20.95 -6.08
C LEU A 320 28.85 -20.50 -6.92
N SER A 321 29.13 -21.21 -8.01
CA SER A 321 30.07 -20.72 -9.03
C SER A 321 29.54 -19.46 -9.69
N ALA A 322 30.43 -18.59 -10.17
CA ALA A 322 30.03 -17.37 -10.88
C ALA A 322 29.19 -17.67 -12.13
N SER A 323 29.41 -18.83 -12.76
CA SER A 323 28.57 -19.37 -13.84
C SER A 323 27.17 -19.74 -13.34
N MET A 324 27.05 -20.52 -12.27
CA MET A 324 25.76 -20.97 -11.75
C MET A 324 24.93 -19.83 -11.17
N GLN A 325 25.57 -18.82 -10.55
CA GLN A 325 24.88 -17.60 -10.12
C GLN A 325 24.39 -16.75 -11.29
N SER A 326 25.14 -16.68 -12.40
CA SER A 326 24.67 -16.02 -13.63
C SER A 326 23.46 -16.77 -14.18
N GLN A 327 23.56 -18.08 -14.40
CA GLN A 327 22.42 -18.89 -14.86
C GLN A 327 21.19 -18.76 -13.94
N ARG A 328 21.37 -18.70 -12.62
CA ARG A 328 20.29 -18.52 -11.65
C ARG A 328 19.44 -17.27 -11.92
N LEU A 329 20.05 -16.18 -12.36
CA LEU A 329 19.43 -14.86 -12.56
C LEU A 329 19.12 -14.57 -14.03
N ASP A 330 19.90 -15.13 -14.97
CA ASP A 330 19.77 -14.85 -16.40
C ASP A 330 18.82 -15.84 -17.10
N ASP A 331 18.89 -17.14 -16.77
CA ASP A 331 18.09 -18.22 -17.40
C ASP A 331 16.67 -18.25 -16.81
N THR A 332 15.89 -17.22 -17.19
CA THR A 332 14.57 -16.90 -16.63
C THR A 332 13.43 -17.04 -17.64
N VAL A 333 12.29 -17.56 -17.17
CA VAL A 333 11.04 -17.66 -17.94
C VAL A 333 10.07 -16.56 -17.55
N ALA A 334 9.33 -16.01 -18.52
CA ALA A 334 8.24 -15.07 -18.23
C ALA A 334 7.05 -15.81 -17.59
N GLY A 335 6.39 -15.17 -16.64
CA GLY A 335 5.36 -15.79 -15.82
C GLY A 335 4.56 -14.77 -15.01
N SER A 336 3.91 -15.25 -13.95
CA SER A 336 3.39 -14.41 -12.87
C SER A 336 3.55 -15.10 -11.51
N VAL A 337 3.69 -14.31 -10.46
CA VAL A 337 3.72 -14.77 -9.05
C VAL A 337 2.72 -13.92 -8.28
N ALA A 338 1.86 -14.52 -7.47
CA ALA A 338 0.85 -13.83 -6.64
C ALA A 338 -0.04 -12.80 -7.41
N GLY A 339 -0.19 -12.95 -8.73
CA GLY A 339 -0.98 -12.04 -9.57
C GLY A 339 -0.24 -10.83 -10.14
N ILE A 340 1.10 -10.74 -9.98
CA ILE A 340 1.94 -9.71 -10.64
C ILE A 340 2.84 -10.32 -11.73
N PRO A 341 3.25 -9.54 -12.76
CA PRO A 341 4.24 -9.98 -13.75
C PRO A 341 5.56 -10.35 -13.08
N ALA A 342 6.14 -11.47 -13.50
CA ALA A 342 7.42 -11.93 -12.98
C ALA A 342 8.25 -12.64 -14.05
N ARG A 343 9.57 -12.66 -13.86
CA ARG A 343 10.49 -13.55 -14.56
C ARG A 343 11.11 -14.53 -13.58
N TYR A 344 10.76 -15.80 -13.68
CA TYR A 344 11.18 -16.83 -12.73
C TYR A 344 12.49 -17.49 -13.22
N GLY A 345 13.55 -17.39 -12.42
CA GLY A 345 14.87 -17.98 -12.66
C GLY A 345 15.02 -19.31 -11.93
N LEU A 346 16.25 -19.67 -11.56
CA LEU A 346 16.49 -20.91 -10.83
C LEU A 346 16.21 -20.72 -9.33
N ALA A 347 14.97 -21.01 -8.91
CA ALA A 347 14.51 -20.84 -7.53
C ALA A 347 14.74 -19.42 -6.97
N VAL A 348 14.39 -18.42 -7.77
CA VAL A 348 14.42 -16.98 -7.51
C VAL A 348 13.55 -16.33 -8.59
N TYR A 349 13.00 -15.13 -8.36
CA TYR A 349 12.33 -14.40 -9.43
C TYR A 349 12.62 -12.90 -9.42
N HIS A 350 12.42 -12.29 -10.58
CA HIS A 350 12.48 -10.87 -10.81
C HIS A 350 11.05 -10.33 -10.98
N MET A 351 10.75 -9.23 -10.31
CA MET A 351 9.53 -8.44 -10.48
C MET A 351 9.93 -6.96 -10.54
N ASN A 352 9.10 -6.11 -11.14
CA ASN A 352 9.33 -4.68 -11.11
C ASN A 352 8.43 -4.01 -10.04
N SER A 353 8.54 -2.70 -9.86
CA SER A 353 7.51 -1.91 -9.16
C SER A 353 6.53 -1.29 -10.17
N ASP A 354 5.29 -1.08 -9.73
CA ASP A 354 4.24 -0.47 -10.53
C ASP A 354 4.41 1.05 -10.69
N TYR A 355 4.96 1.74 -9.69
CA TYR A 355 5.14 3.19 -9.71
C TYR A 355 6.42 3.66 -10.42
N ASN A 356 7.59 3.13 -10.06
CA ASN A 356 8.89 3.62 -10.55
C ASN A 356 9.66 2.65 -11.47
N GLY A 357 9.19 1.41 -11.61
CA GLY A 357 9.81 0.39 -12.46
C GLY A 357 11.05 -0.29 -11.89
N SER A 358 11.49 0.01 -10.65
CA SER A 358 12.66 -0.65 -10.01
C SER A 358 12.59 -2.18 -10.11
N GLU A 359 13.70 -2.82 -10.46
CA GLU A 359 13.80 -4.27 -10.66
C GLU A 359 14.20 -4.96 -9.33
N PHE A 360 13.23 -5.60 -8.70
CA PHE A 360 13.41 -6.42 -7.51
C PHE A 360 13.74 -7.86 -7.89
N THR A 361 14.81 -8.41 -7.32
CA THR A 361 15.28 -9.78 -7.52
C THR A 361 15.30 -10.51 -6.18
N GLY A 362 14.59 -11.64 -6.05
CA GLY A 362 14.44 -12.31 -4.77
C GLY A 362 13.30 -13.32 -4.73
N HIS A 363 12.58 -13.39 -3.61
CA HIS A 363 11.39 -14.23 -3.46
C HIS A 363 10.46 -13.72 -2.35
N SER A 364 9.15 -13.96 -2.49
CA SER A 364 8.14 -13.70 -1.45
C SER A 364 7.72 -14.97 -0.69
N GLY A 365 7.28 -14.80 0.55
CA GLY A 365 6.72 -15.85 1.39
C GLY A 365 5.23 -15.65 1.64
N ALA A 366 4.48 -16.74 1.63
CA ALA A 366 3.12 -16.79 2.17
C ALA A 366 2.88 -18.19 2.73
N ILE A 367 2.28 -18.24 3.91
CA ILE A 367 1.83 -19.43 4.65
C ILE A 367 0.71 -18.94 5.60
N PHE A 368 -0.17 -19.81 6.10
CA PHE A 368 -1.17 -19.35 7.08
C PHE A 368 -0.50 -18.64 8.27
N GLY A 369 -1.12 -17.57 8.78
CA GLY A 369 -0.54 -16.74 9.84
C GLY A 369 0.57 -15.77 9.41
N PHE A 370 1.25 -15.94 8.26
CA PHE A 370 2.46 -15.17 7.94
C PHE A 370 2.66 -14.89 6.44
N THR A 371 3.10 -13.68 6.12
CA THR A 371 3.53 -13.28 4.78
C THR A 371 4.91 -12.63 4.90
N SER A 372 5.82 -12.88 3.96
CA SER A 372 7.16 -12.27 3.93
C SER A 372 7.56 -11.84 2.52
N SER A 373 8.61 -11.03 2.40
CA SER A 373 9.19 -10.62 1.12
C SER A 373 10.66 -10.24 1.25
N LEU A 374 11.51 -10.97 0.54
CA LEU A 374 12.97 -10.84 0.57
C LEU A 374 13.53 -10.54 -0.82
N PHE A 375 13.96 -9.30 -1.03
CA PHE A 375 14.39 -8.81 -2.35
C PHE A 375 15.62 -7.90 -2.29
N TYR A 376 16.45 -8.01 -3.33
CA TYR A 376 17.43 -7.00 -3.72
C TYR A 376 16.83 -6.09 -4.79
N ASN A 377 17.00 -4.77 -4.68
CA ASN A 377 16.61 -3.78 -5.67
C ASN A 377 17.85 -3.31 -6.44
N LYS A 378 17.76 -3.40 -7.77
CA LYS A 378 18.88 -3.17 -8.69
C LYS A 378 19.25 -1.70 -8.88
N GLU A 379 18.29 -0.80 -8.73
CA GLU A 379 18.48 0.63 -8.94
C GLU A 379 18.92 1.34 -7.65
N THR A 380 18.41 0.92 -6.48
CA THR A 380 18.86 1.45 -5.18
C THR A 380 20.13 0.78 -4.65
N ASP A 381 20.48 -0.41 -5.16
CA ASP A 381 21.58 -1.27 -4.69
C ASP A 381 21.39 -1.74 -3.22
N LEU A 382 20.13 -1.91 -2.81
CA LEU A 382 19.73 -2.26 -1.44
C LEU A 382 18.98 -3.60 -1.36
N PHE A 383 19.06 -4.22 -0.19
CA PHE A 383 18.28 -5.40 0.22
C PHE A 383 17.17 -5.00 1.17
N TYR A 384 16.02 -5.68 1.01
CA TYR A 384 14.80 -5.46 1.76
C TYR A 384 14.31 -6.81 2.25
N ALA A 385 13.98 -6.88 3.54
CA ALA A 385 13.30 -7.99 4.17
C ALA A 385 12.06 -7.43 4.87
N VAL A 386 10.87 -7.88 4.50
CA VAL A 386 9.58 -7.44 5.06
C VAL A 386 8.84 -8.67 5.57
N ASP A 387 8.55 -8.75 6.87
CA ASP A 387 7.71 -9.80 7.45
C ASP A 387 6.42 -9.20 8.02
N VAL A 388 5.29 -9.86 7.75
CA VAL A 388 3.93 -9.47 8.17
C VAL A 388 3.27 -10.66 8.87
N ASN A 389 2.69 -10.43 10.05
CA ASN A 389 2.12 -11.51 10.87
C ASN A 389 0.66 -11.86 10.52
N GLN A 390 0.33 -11.80 9.22
CA GLN A 390 -0.99 -12.12 8.69
C GLN A 390 -0.91 -12.97 7.41
N TYR A 391 -1.95 -13.80 7.24
CA TYR A 391 -2.35 -14.34 5.94
C TYR A 391 -3.88 -14.21 5.75
N PRO A 392 -4.39 -13.85 4.55
CA PRO A 392 -3.65 -13.36 3.40
C PRO A 392 -3.13 -11.93 3.61
N ALA A 393 -1.89 -11.64 3.18
CA ALA A 393 -1.34 -10.27 3.19
C ALA A 393 -0.33 -9.99 2.05
N TRP A 394 -0.25 -10.83 1.01
CA TRP A 394 0.78 -10.72 -0.04
C TRP A 394 0.69 -9.47 -0.94
N GLN A 395 -0.48 -8.84 -1.04
CA GLN A 395 -0.61 -7.53 -1.69
C GLN A 395 0.02 -6.48 -0.78
N THR A 396 -0.47 -6.36 0.46
CA THR A 396 0.06 -5.47 1.50
C THR A 396 1.59 -5.60 1.66
N ALA A 397 2.15 -6.79 1.84
CA ALA A 397 3.61 -6.96 2.02
C ALA A 397 4.45 -6.50 0.79
N ARG A 398 3.88 -6.60 -0.42
CA ARG A 398 4.46 -6.05 -1.66
C ARG A 398 4.32 -4.52 -1.71
N ASP A 399 3.18 -3.99 -1.30
CA ASP A 399 2.87 -2.56 -1.36
C ASP A 399 3.72 -1.79 -0.33
N PHE A 400 3.87 -2.33 0.88
CA PHE A 400 4.91 -1.98 1.86
C PHE A 400 6.32 -1.86 1.24
N LEU A 401 6.78 -2.91 0.55
CA LEU A 401 8.08 -2.93 -0.14
C LEU A 401 8.18 -1.82 -1.21
N TRP A 402 7.12 -1.61 -1.98
CA TRP A 402 7.08 -0.63 -3.06
C TRP A 402 7.00 0.83 -2.56
N GLN A 403 6.29 1.16 -1.48
CA GLN A 403 6.31 2.53 -0.92
C GLN A 403 7.67 2.88 -0.31
N ILE A 404 8.30 1.92 0.38
CA ILE A 404 9.62 2.10 0.97
C ILE A 404 10.65 2.35 -0.15
N ASP A 405 10.60 1.60 -1.26
CA ASP A 405 11.40 1.91 -2.45
C ASP A 405 11.05 3.27 -3.07
N LYS A 406 9.76 3.60 -3.27
CA LYS A 406 9.30 4.88 -3.84
C LYS A 406 10.01 6.07 -3.17
N GLY A 407 10.00 6.11 -1.84
CA GLY A 407 10.65 7.18 -1.07
C GLY A 407 12.18 7.13 -1.08
N ILE A 408 12.79 5.95 -0.96
CA ILE A 408 14.26 5.80 -1.00
C ILE A 408 14.81 6.18 -2.37
N ARG A 409 14.14 5.75 -3.44
CA ARG A 409 14.45 6.08 -4.82
C ARG A 409 14.35 7.58 -5.07
N PHE A 410 13.31 8.25 -4.55
CA PHE A 410 13.26 9.72 -4.55
C PHE A 410 14.47 10.34 -3.85
N SER A 411 14.91 9.78 -2.71
CA SER A 411 16.07 10.26 -1.94
C SER A 411 17.42 9.98 -2.62
N GLN A 412 17.49 9.01 -3.53
CA GLN A 412 18.67 8.68 -4.30
C GLN A 412 18.79 9.53 -5.58
N ASP A 413 17.67 9.68 -6.30
CA ASP A 413 17.59 10.44 -7.56
C ASP A 413 17.43 11.97 -7.35
N GLN A 414 17.40 12.44 -6.08
CA GLN A 414 17.23 13.86 -5.77
C GLN A 414 18.34 14.73 -6.36
N ASN A 415 17.92 15.73 -7.14
CA ASN A 415 18.79 16.63 -7.89
C ASN A 415 18.47 18.11 -7.64
N GLY A 416 17.48 18.38 -6.78
CA GLY A 416 16.93 19.71 -6.56
C GLY A 416 17.65 20.55 -5.52
N ASN A 417 17.42 21.86 -5.60
CA ASN A 417 18.07 22.86 -4.76
C ASN A 417 17.38 23.11 -3.41
N CYS A 418 16.29 22.38 -3.10
CA CYS A 418 15.54 22.49 -1.85
C CYS A 418 15.72 21.28 -0.90
N THR A 419 16.62 20.35 -1.22
CA THR A 419 17.06 19.25 -0.33
C THR A 419 17.81 19.75 0.92
N GLY A 420 17.70 19.02 2.03
CA GLY A 420 18.53 19.24 3.23
C GLY A 420 18.20 20.55 3.98
N SER A 421 19.19 21.37 4.31
CA SER A 421 18.99 22.65 4.99
C SER A 421 19.63 23.80 4.21
N PRO A 422 19.04 24.22 3.07
CA PRO A 422 19.60 25.28 2.23
C PRO A 422 19.56 26.62 2.97
N GLN A 423 20.70 27.29 3.05
CA GLN A 423 20.84 28.59 3.71
C GLN A 423 21.70 29.53 2.85
N PRO A 424 21.13 30.62 2.28
CA PRO A 424 19.70 30.98 2.33
C PRO A 424 18.81 29.96 1.62
N VAL A 425 17.52 29.96 1.97
CA VAL A 425 16.47 29.28 1.18
C VAL A 425 16.44 29.93 -0.22
N PRO A 426 16.42 29.15 -1.32
CA PRO A 426 16.36 29.71 -2.67
C PRO A 426 15.00 30.39 -2.93
N SER A 427 14.95 31.34 -3.87
CA SER A 427 13.69 31.95 -4.30
C SER A 427 12.81 31.02 -5.16
N THR A 428 13.40 29.94 -5.66
CA THR A 428 12.76 28.96 -6.55
C THR A 428 13.29 27.58 -6.21
N CYS A 429 12.42 26.64 -5.82
CA CYS A 429 12.73 25.22 -5.81
C CYS A 429 12.66 24.68 -7.24
N THR A 430 13.69 23.96 -7.67
CA THR A 430 13.79 23.33 -9.00
C THR A 430 14.35 21.92 -8.83
N GLY A 431 13.81 20.94 -9.55
CA GLY A 431 14.25 19.54 -9.47
C GLY A 431 13.73 18.80 -8.23
N LEU A 432 13.85 17.47 -8.24
CA LEU A 432 13.39 16.59 -7.17
C LEU A 432 14.18 16.85 -5.88
N SER A 433 13.49 17.28 -4.82
CA SER A 433 14.04 17.61 -3.51
C SER A 433 13.32 16.82 -2.41
N VAL A 434 14.06 16.00 -1.64
CA VAL A 434 13.51 15.20 -0.54
C VAL A 434 13.90 15.81 0.81
N ARG A 435 12.95 15.84 1.75
CA ARG A 435 13.12 16.45 3.07
C ARG A 435 12.51 15.59 4.19
N THR A 436 13.17 15.58 5.34
CA THR A 436 12.67 15.02 6.61
C THR A 436 12.55 16.10 7.69
N SER A 437 12.49 17.37 7.27
CA SER A 437 12.38 18.55 8.12
C SER A 437 11.83 19.76 7.37
N SER A 438 11.19 20.67 8.13
CA SER A 438 10.51 21.86 7.61
C SER A 438 11.38 22.75 6.74
N LEU A 439 10.77 23.42 5.77
CA LEU A 439 11.35 24.49 4.96
C LEU A 439 10.71 25.83 5.36
N THR A 440 11.34 26.53 6.31
CA THR A 440 10.85 27.82 6.78
C THR A 440 11.21 28.95 5.82
N ILE A 441 10.21 29.52 5.15
CA ILE A 441 10.33 30.72 4.32
C ILE A 441 10.36 31.93 5.26
N PRO A 442 11.39 32.81 5.19
CA PRO A 442 11.46 33.99 6.05
C PRO A 442 10.29 34.97 5.83
N SER A 443 9.86 35.63 6.90
CA SER A 443 8.74 36.58 6.90
C SER A 443 8.80 37.59 5.75
N GLY A 444 7.75 37.62 4.92
CA GLY A 444 7.63 38.53 3.77
C GLY A 444 8.45 38.17 2.52
N ASN A 445 9.16 37.04 2.50
CA ASN A 445 9.81 36.54 1.29
C ASN A 445 8.82 35.76 0.38
N SER A 446 9.27 35.43 -0.83
CA SER A 446 8.54 34.57 -1.76
C SER A 446 9.33 33.31 -2.12
N LEU A 447 8.61 32.22 -2.37
CA LEU A 447 9.14 30.97 -2.93
C LEU A 447 8.31 30.55 -4.15
N ILE A 448 8.97 30.19 -5.23
CA ILE A 448 8.39 29.52 -6.41
C ILE A 448 8.79 28.03 -6.36
N ILE A 449 7.96 27.12 -6.86
CA ILE A 449 8.27 25.69 -6.99
C ILE A 449 8.00 25.29 -8.45
N ASP A 450 9.08 25.13 -9.23
CA ASP A 450 9.06 24.70 -10.64
C ASP A 450 8.95 23.17 -10.75
N PRO A 451 8.37 22.58 -11.82
CA PRO A 451 8.25 21.13 -11.92
C PRO A 451 9.59 20.38 -11.90
N SER A 452 9.62 19.21 -11.26
CA SER A 452 10.81 18.37 -11.07
C SER A 452 11.52 17.97 -12.37
N GLN A 453 10.77 17.82 -13.46
CA GLN A 453 11.19 17.20 -14.74
C GLN A 453 11.68 15.75 -14.60
N VAL A 454 11.51 15.11 -13.45
CA VAL A 454 11.85 13.70 -13.21
C VAL A 454 10.61 12.85 -13.47
N ILE A 455 10.74 11.87 -14.38
CA ILE A 455 9.67 10.95 -14.78
C ILE A 455 10.22 9.54 -14.62
N TYR A 456 9.47 8.70 -13.91
CA TYR A 456 9.67 7.25 -13.88
C TYR A 456 8.70 6.55 -14.82
N THR A 457 9.04 5.34 -15.25
CA THR A 457 8.13 4.48 -16.03
C THR A 457 7.88 3.19 -15.26
N GLY A 458 6.64 2.98 -14.84
CA GLY A 458 6.15 1.75 -14.24
C GLY A 458 5.01 1.17 -15.08
N TYR A 459 3.99 0.59 -14.44
CA TYR A 459 2.85 -0.04 -15.12
C TYR A 459 1.61 -0.13 -14.22
N ASN A 460 0.44 -0.10 -14.83
CA ASN A 460 -0.83 -0.23 -14.13
C ASN A 460 -1.11 -1.70 -13.75
N THR A 461 -1.04 -2.03 -12.45
CA THR A 461 -1.32 -3.38 -11.94
C THR A 461 -2.78 -3.82 -12.09
N SER A 462 -3.72 -2.89 -12.32
CA SER A 462 -5.15 -3.20 -12.44
C SER A 462 -5.61 -3.63 -13.85
N ASP A 463 -4.76 -3.50 -14.88
CA ASP A 463 -5.08 -3.91 -16.26
C ASP A 463 -4.28 -5.11 -16.79
N CYS A 464 -3.48 -5.73 -15.91
CA CYS A 464 -2.67 -6.90 -16.21
C CYS A 464 -3.49 -8.09 -16.77
N SER A 465 -2.92 -8.79 -17.75
CA SER A 465 -3.50 -9.99 -18.36
C SER A 465 -2.44 -11.07 -18.63
N THR A 466 -2.80 -12.33 -18.38
CA THR A 466 -1.90 -13.50 -18.53
C THR A 466 -2.22 -14.30 -19.79
N ASP A 467 -1.22 -14.61 -20.61
CA ASP A 467 -1.34 -15.58 -21.70
C ASP A 467 -1.39 -17.02 -21.14
N SER A 468 -2.46 -17.76 -21.46
CA SER A 468 -2.70 -19.11 -20.94
C SER A 468 -1.86 -20.22 -21.58
N THR A 469 -0.95 -19.87 -22.50
CA THR A 469 -0.07 -20.78 -23.23
C THR A 469 1.39 -20.63 -22.81
N THR A 470 1.81 -19.42 -22.41
CA THR A 470 3.18 -19.12 -21.94
C THR A 470 3.25 -18.85 -20.43
N GLY A 471 2.15 -18.45 -19.79
CA GLY A 471 2.11 -17.97 -18.41
C GLY A 471 2.56 -16.51 -18.25
N GLU A 472 3.02 -15.86 -19.33
CA GLU A 472 3.49 -14.47 -19.34
C GLU A 472 2.34 -13.51 -19.04
N MET A 473 2.54 -12.63 -18.05
CA MET A 473 1.61 -11.56 -17.71
C MET A 473 2.11 -10.21 -18.22
N THR A 474 1.20 -9.44 -18.84
CA THR A 474 1.49 -8.12 -19.43
C THR A 474 0.46 -7.08 -18.97
N CYS A 475 0.91 -5.86 -18.70
CA CYS A 475 0.10 -4.73 -18.24
C CYS A 475 0.51 -3.45 -18.98
N THR A 476 -0.29 -2.39 -18.94
CA THR A 476 0.02 -1.12 -19.62
C THR A 476 1.09 -0.34 -18.86
N ALA A 477 2.16 0.07 -19.57
CA ALA A 477 3.20 0.93 -19.02
C ALA A 477 2.69 2.36 -18.75
N GLU A 478 3.05 2.93 -17.60
CA GLU A 478 2.59 4.23 -17.11
C GLU A 478 3.76 5.14 -16.72
N ASN A 479 3.62 6.45 -16.91
CA ASN A 479 4.69 7.43 -16.65
C ASN A 479 4.35 8.31 -15.45
N ASN A 480 5.04 8.08 -14.33
CA ASN A 480 4.82 8.77 -13.07
C ASN A 480 5.79 9.95 -12.91
N THR A 481 5.25 11.16 -12.73
CA THR A 481 6.06 12.37 -12.50
C THR A 481 6.42 12.48 -11.02
N ALA A 482 7.71 12.59 -10.70
CA ALA A 482 8.19 12.66 -9.33
C ALA A 482 7.86 14.01 -8.68
N PRO A 483 7.67 14.07 -7.35
CA PRO A 483 7.51 15.33 -6.62
C PRO A 483 8.66 16.31 -6.89
N THR A 484 8.36 17.60 -6.87
CA THR A 484 9.42 18.62 -6.80
C THR A 484 9.93 18.76 -5.39
N LEU A 485 9.00 18.75 -4.42
CA LEU A 485 9.31 18.84 -3.01
C LEU A 485 8.46 17.81 -2.28
N VAL A 486 9.12 16.83 -1.66
CA VAL A 486 8.46 15.81 -0.83
C VAL A 486 9.02 15.82 0.58
N PHE A 487 8.11 15.81 1.54
CA PHE A 487 8.38 15.76 2.97
C PHE A 487 7.98 14.39 3.53
N TYR A 488 8.84 13.78 4.33
CA TYR A 488 8.55 12.57 5.09
C TYR A 488 8.69 12.84 6.59
N GLY A 489 7.61 12.66 7.36
CA GLY A 489 7.65 12.74 8.82
C GLY A 489 6.28 12.92 9.47
N HIS A 490 6.12 12.35 10.66
CA HIS A 490 4.90 12.50 11.46
C HIS A 490 4.87 13.86 12.19
N HIS A 491 3.68 14.46 12.28
CA HIS A 491 3.43 15.81 12.80
C HIS A 491 4.30 16.91 12.13
N LEU A 492 4.73 16.68 10.89
CA LEU A 492 5.68 17.53 10.18
C LEU A 492 4.96 18.65 9.41
N GLU A 493 5.29 19.90 9.74
CA GLU A 493 4.93 21.05 8.91
C GLU A 493 5.99 21.22 7.81
N GLY A 494 5.62 20.86 6.57
CA GLY A 494 6.50 20.80 5.40
C GLY A 494 7.06 22.17 5.03
N ILE A 495 6.30 22.99 4.31
CA ILE A 495 6.63 24.40 4.11
C ILE A 495 6.06 25.21 5.27
N GLN A 496 6.86 26.07 5.90
CA GLN A 496 6.36 27.05 6.89
C GLN A 496 6.51 28.45 6.32
N ILE A 497 5.43 29.24 6.26
CA ILE A 497 5.45 30.60 5.71
C ILE A 497 4.79 31.64 6.63
N ASP A 498 5.44 32.79 6.77
CA ASP A 498 4.90 33.99 7.42
C ASP A 498 4.75 35.12 6.40
N SER A 499 3.52 35.60 6.21
CA SER A 499 3.21 36.86 5.52
C SER A 499 3.88 37.05 4.13
N GLY A 500 4.15 35.95 3.42
CA GLY A 500 4.92 35.91 2.18
C GLY A 500 4.09 35.45 0.98
N THR A 501 4.76 35.02 -0.09
CA THR A 501 4.10 34.42 -1.27
C THR A 501 4.68 33.05 -1.61
N LEU A 502 3.85 32.03 -1.68
CA LEU A 502 4.21 30.74 -2.28
C LEU A 502 3.57 30.65 -3.67
N THR A 503 4.31 30.16 -4.66
CA THR A 503 3.76 29.80 -5.98
C THR A 503 4.19 28.38 -6.34
N LEU A 504 3.22 27.50 -6.59
CA LEU A 504 3.44 26.13 -7.10
C LEU A 504 3.08 26.12 -8.59
N GLU A 505 4.06 26.04 -9.47
CA GLU A 505 3.88 26.19 -10.92
C GLU A 505 3.16 24.99 -11.57
N SER A 506 2.67 25.18 -12.78
CA SER A 506 1.87 24.14 -13.47
C SER A 506 2.69 22.89 -13.76
N GLY A 507 2.21 21.73 -13.27
CA GLY A 507 2.92 20.45 -13.31
C GLY A 507 3.95 20.24 -12.19
N ALA A 508 4.14 21.21 -11.28
CA ALA A 508 4.91 21.00 -10.07
C ALA A 508 4.08 20.24 -9.04
N ILE A 509 4.73 19.40 -8.24
CA ILE A 509 4.08 18.50 -7.28
C ILE A 509 4.72 18.72 -5.91
N LEU A 510 3.90 19.02 -4.91
CA LEU A 510 4.24 19.16 -3.50
C LEU A 510 3.58 18.02 -2.71
N GLN A 511 4.37 17.28 -1.93
CA GLN A 511 3.90 16.11 -1.19
C GLN A 511 4.32 16.14 0.28
N CYS A 512 3.42 15.74 1.19
CA CYS A 512 3.71 15.51 2.61
C CYS A 512 3.23 14.09 2.99
N SER A 513 4.16 13.22 3.37
CA SER A 513 3.87 11.84 3.76
C SER A 513 4.12 11.65 5.26
N GLY A 514 3.09 11.18 5.97
CA GLY A 514 3.12 10.88 7.40
C GLY A 514 1.86 11.32 8.13
N ARG A 515 1.54 10.65 9.24
CA ARG A 515 0.45 11.05 10.15
C ARG A 515 0.62 12.51 10.60
N ASP A 516 -0.43 13.32 10.56
CA ASP A 516 -0.42 14.77 10.81
C ASP A 516 0.58 15.60 9.95
N CYS A 517 1.04 15.10 8.80
CA CYS A 517 1.94 15.86 7.91
C CYS A 517 1.17 17.00 7.23
N SER A 518 1.59 18.25 7.45
CA SER A 518 0.98 19.45 6.85
C SER A 518 1.85 19.97 5.71
N ALA A 519 1.44 19.85 4.44
CA ALA A 519 2.30 20.22 3.31
C ALA A 519 2.69 21.71 3.32
N ILE A 520 1.76 22.59 3.71
CA ILE A 520 1.99 24.02 3.91
C ILE A 520 1.37 24.46 5.25
N ALA A 521 2.19 24.91 6.19
CA ALA A 521 1.76 25.61 7.41
C ALA A 521 1.92 27.13 7.24
N THR A 522 0.88 27.87 7.64
CA THR A 522 0.73 29.31 7.33
C THR A 522 0.52 30.17 8.57
N THR A 523 1.16 31.35 8.55
CA THR A 523 1.13 32.35 9.62
C THR A 523 1.09 33.77 9.03
N GLY A 524 0.54 34.72 9.78
CA GLY A 524 0.51 36.14 9.43
C GLY A 524 -0.54 36.49 8.37
N SER A 525 -0.11 36.87 7.16
CA SER A 525 -1.01 37.12 6.02
C SER A 525 -0.39 36.66 4.68
N PRO A 526 -0.24 35.35 4.45
CA PRO A 526 0.43 34.81 3.27
C PRO A 526 -0.52 34.64 2.08
N VAL A 527 0.06 34.69 0.87
CA VAL A 527 -0.62 34.41 -0.40
C VAL A 527 -0.06 33.13 -1.03
N LEU A 528 -0.91 32.15 -1.28
CA LEU A 528 -0.56 30.88 -1.94
C LEU A 528 -1.15 30.87 -3.36
N ASN A 529 -0.32 30.67 -4.37
CA ASN A 529 -0.72 30.61 -5.79
C ASN A 529 -0.45 29.21 -6.34
N ILE A 530 -1.49 28.40 -6.51
CA ILE A 530 -1.38 26.97 -6.82
C ILE A 530 -1.84 26.74 -8.27
N TYR A 531 -0.90 26.37 -9.14
CA TYR A 531 -1.14 25.92 -10.53
C TYR A 531 -0.80 24.42 -10.71
N GLY A 532 -0.04 23.84 -9.78
CA GLY A 532 0.35 22.44 -9.73
C GLY A 532 -0.49 21.59 -8.77
N THR A 533 0.11 20.50 -8.28
CA THR A 533 -0.56 19.50 -7.42
C THR A 533 -0.04 19.53 -5.98
N ILE A 534 -0.93 19.60 -5.00
CA ILE A 534 -0.62 19.30 -3.59
C ILE A 534 -1.30 17.99 -3.20
N THR A 535 -0.54 17.07 -2.62
CA THR A 535 -1.05 15.80 -2.09
C THR A 535 -0.47 15.53 -0.71
N THR A 536 -1.20 14.82 0.15
CA THR A 536 -0.63 14.25 1.37
C THR A 536 -1.03 12.79 1.54
N GLU A 537 -0.16 12.02 2.19
CA GLU A 537 -0.36 10.61 2.51
C GLU A 537 -0.39 10.47 4.03
N GLY A 538 -1.45 9.87 4.60
CA GLY A 538 -1.55 9.55 6.03
C GLY A 538 -2.65 10.27 6.82
N THR A 539 -3.05 9.67 7.94
CA THR A 539 -4.13 10.15 8.79
C THR A 539 -3.83 11.52 9.41
N GLY A 540 -4.83 12.41 9.43
CA GLY A 540 -4.68 13.77 9.97
C GLY A 540 -3.77 14.69 9.16
N SER A 541 -3.21 14.22 8.04
CA SER A 541 -2.43 15.05 7.12
C SER A 541 -3.30 16.13 6.45
N GLN A 542 -2.68 17.25 6.10
CA GLN A 542 -3.36 18.45 5.58
C GLN A 542 -2.56 19.06 4.42
N ALA A 543 -3.23 19.46 3.33
CA ALA A 543 -2.58 20.20 2.25
C ALA A 543 -2.14 21.61 2.73
N ILE A 544 -3.01 22.29 3.46
CA ILE A 544 -2.77 23.63 4.00
C ILE A 544 -3.29 23.68 5.44
N LYS A 545 -2.51 24.29 6.33
CA LYS A 545 -2.82 24.46 7.75
C LYS A 545 -2.63 25.92 8.18
N GLY A 546 -3.71 26.58 8.58
CA GLY A 546 -3.77 27.96 9.02
C GLY A 546 -3.71 28.13 10.53
N SER A 547 -3.28 29.31 10.96
CA SER A 547 -3.14 29.64 12.39
C SER A 547 -3.55 31.08 12.74
N SER A 548 -3.63 31.96 11.74
CA SER A 548 -3.68 33.42 11.90
C SER A 548 -4.87 34.08 11.21
N GLY A 549 -5.47 33.42 10.24
CA GLY A 549 -6.71 33.86 9.61
C GLY A 549 -6.58 35.13 8.78
N ASN A 550 -5.51 35.30 8.01
CA ASN A 550 -5.50 36.25 6.89
C ASN A 550 -4.84 35.59 5.68
N GLU A 551 -5.17 34.32 5.47
CA GLU A 551 -4.62 33.45 4.43
C GLU A 551 -5.40 33.63 3.12
N THR A 552 -4.69 33.95 2.02
CA THR A 552 -5.25 33.98 0.66
C THR A 552 -4.72 32.78 -0.13
N VAL A 553 -5.63 31.95 -0.65
CA VAL A 553 -5.30 30.73 -1.39
C VAL A 553 -5.95 30.80 -2.78
N ASN A 554 -5.14 30.94 -3.82
CA ASN A 554 -5.56 30.98 -5.21
C ASN A 554 -5.25 29.64 -5.88
N MET A 555 -6.28 28.88 -6.26
CA MET A 555 -6.16 27.66 -7.05
C MET A 555 -6.56 27.94 -8.50
N TYR A 556 -5.58 27.90 -9.39
CA TYR A 556 -5.70 28.27 -10.81
C TYR A 556 -6.13 27.10 -11.69
N SER A 557 -6.57 27.38 -12.91
CA SER A 557 -6.98 26.35 -13.88
C SER A 557 -5.91 25.25 -14.05
N GLY A 558 -6.29 24.00 -13.78
CA GLY A 558 -5.41 22.82 -13.84
C GLY A 558 -4.73 22.44 -12.52
N ALA A 559 -4.88 23.25 -11.47
CA ALA A 559 -4.39 22.93 -10.14
C ALA A 559 -5.18 21.79 -9.48
N SER A 560 -4.51 20.98 -8.67
CA SER A 560 -5.15 19.89 -7.93
C SER A 560 -4.69 19.85 -6.47
N VAL A 561 -5.63 19.75 -5.53
CA VAL A 561 -5.31 19.59 -4.10
C VAL A 561 -6.11 18.43 -3.53
N SER A 562 -5.42 17.43 -2.99
CA SER A 562 -6.01 16.17 -2.51
C SER A 562 -5.65 15.90 -1.05
N SER A 563 -6.14 16.75 -0.15
CA SER A 563 -6.08 16.63 1.31
C SER A 563 -6.89 17.79 1.95
N ASP A 564 -7.09 17.76 3.26
CA ASP A 564 -7.80 18.81 3.99
C ASP A 564 -7.07 20.17 3.96
N ILE A 565 -7.85 21.26 3.91
CA ILE A 565 -7.38 22.64 3.99
C ILE A 565 -7.98 23.25 5.26
N ASP A 566 -7.15 23.51 6.27
CA ASP A 566 -7.54 24.21 7.49
C ASP A 566 -7.11 25.68 7.39
N LEU A 567 -8.04 26.62 7.60
CA LEU A 567 -7.79 28.05 7.51
C LEU A 567 -7.99 28.72 8.88
N GLY A 568 -7.01 29.53 9.28
CA GLY A 568 -6.86 30.04 10.63
C GLY A 568 -7.92 31.08 11.02
N ALA A 569 -7.94 31.46 12.29
CA ALA A 569 -9.05 32.24 12.86
C ALA A 569 -9.02 33.73 12.44
N GLY A 570 -9.72 34.08 11.36
CA GLY A 570 -9.85 35.46 10.86
C GLY A 570 -10.57 35.58 9.50
N ASN A 571 -10.09 36.48 8.63
CA ASN A 571 -10.62 36.77 7.30
C ASN A 571 -9.82 36.02 6.22
N ASN A 572 -10.31 34.86 5.77
CA ASN A 572 -9.61 34.07 4.75
C ASN A 572 -10.28 34.14 3.38
N GLU A 573 -9.50 33.94 2.33
CA GLU A 573 -9.97 33.94 0.95
C GLU A 573 -9.47 32.68 0.23
N LEU A 574 -10.39 31.88 -0.30
CA LEU A 574 -10.10 30.70 -1.13
C LEU A 574 -10.78 30.89 -2.49
N VAL A 575 -9.95 31.01 -3.53
CA VAL A 575 -10.35 31.26 -4.93
C VAL A 575 -10.09 29.99 -5.73
N LEU A 576 -11.10 29.50 -6.44
CA LEU A 576 -11.04 28.30 -7.26
C LEU A 576 -11.42 28.63 -8.71
N GLU A 577 -10.44 28.75 -9.59
CA GLU A 577 -10.68 28.98 -11.02
C GLU A 577 -11.38 27.79 -11.71
N ASP A 578 -11.96 28.06 -12.88
CA ASP A 578 -12.48 26.99 -13.74
C ASP A 578 -11.34 26.02 -14.12
N GLY A 579 -11.58 24.72 -14.01
CA GLY A 579 -10.58 23.68 -14.21
C GLY A 579 -9.63 23.40 -13.03
N ALA A 580 -9.76 24.06 -11.88
CA ALA A 580 -9.15 23.59 -10.63
C ALA A 580 -9.93 22.42 -10.02
N SER A 581 -9.26 21.54 -9.26
CA SER A 581 -9.87 20.42 -8.53
C SER A 581 -9.42 20.36 -7.07
N PHE A 582 -10.36 20.05 -6.18
CA PHE A 582 -10.12 19.89 -4.75
C PHE A 582 -10.85 18.64 -4.21
N THR A 583 -10.15 17.86 -3.39
CA THR A 583 -10.67 16.69 -2.68
C THR A 583 -10.19 16.74 -1.22
N GLY A 584 -11.13 16.90 -0.28
CA GLY A 584 -10.86 17.02 1.15
C GLY A 584 -11.98 17.81 1.85
N ASN A 585 -11.79 18.13 3.13
CA ASN A 585 -12.58 19.10 3.87
C ASN A 585 -11.91 20.48 3.83
N VAL A 586 -12.72 21.54 3.89
CA VAL A 586 -12.21 22.89 4.19
C VAL A 586 -12.64 23.23 5.61
N LEU A 587 -11.68 23.20 6.54
CA LEU A 587 -11.89 23.46 7.96
C LEU A 587 -11.75 24.97 8.20
N LEU A 588 -12.77 25.57 8.81
CA LEU A 588 -12.84 27.01 9.02
C LEU A 588 -13.07 27.31 10.50
N SER A 589 -12.16 28.08 11.10
CA SER A 589 -12.20 28.44 12.53
C SER A 589 -12.94 29.76 12.83
N THR A 590 -13.40 30.48 11.79
CA THR A 590 -14.14 31.75 11.86
C THR A 590 -15.24 31.84 10.78
N PRO A 591 -16.26 32.72 10.95
CA PRO A 591 -17.37 32.85 9.99
C PRO A 591 -17.02 33.66 8.73
N ASP A 592 -16.05 34.58 8.80
CA ASP A 592 -15.76 35.54 7.73
C ASP A 592 -14.76 34.95 6.70
N VAL A 593 -15.27 34.09 5.81
CA VAL A 593 -14.46 33.42 4.77
C VAL A 593 -15.08 33.63 3.39
N ILE A 594 -14.28 34.13 2.45
CA ILE A 594 -14.68 34.35 1.06
C ILE A 594 -14.33 33.09 0.24
N LEU A 595 -15.37 32.42 -0.26
CA LEU A 595 -15.25 31.31 -1.20
C LEU A 595 -15.75 31.76 -2.58
N SER A 596 -14.86 31.87 -3.56
CA SER A 596 -15.17 32.26 -4.94
C SER A 596 -14.78 31.19 -5.94
N GLY A 597 -15.60 30.99 -6.99
CA GLY A 597 -15.50 29.81 -7.86
C GLY A 597 -15.91 30.06 -9.31
N GLY A 598 -15.15 29.47 -10.25
CA GLY A 598 -15.47 29.39 -11.67
C GLY A 598 -16.47 28.27 -12.04
N THR A 599 -17.01 28.31 -13.26
CA THR A 599 -18.02 27.39 -13.79
C THR A 599 -17.43 26.03 -14.23
N GLY A 600 -16.86 25.25 -13.31
CA GLY A 600 -16.03 24.08 -13.63
C GLY A 600 -16.32 22.80 -12.81
N SER A 601 -15.69 22.67 -11.64
CA SER A 601 -15.85 21.53 -10.74
C SER A 601 -15.48 21.91 -9.31
N LEU A 602 -16.18 21.39 -8.29
CA LEU A 602 -16.11 21.93 -6.93
C LEU A 602 -16.76 20.94 -5.91
N SER A 603 -16.31 20.88 -4.62
CA SER A 603 -16.96 20.20 -3.45
C SER A 603 -16.36 20.62 -2.09
N VAL A 604 -17.16 20.71 -1.01
CA VAL A 604 -16.78 21.10 0.39
C VAL A 604 -17.75 20.46 1.41
N GLY A 605 -17.31 20.22 2.66
CA GLY A 605 -18.09 19.69 3.79
C GLY A 605 -17.50 20.03 5.16
N VAL A 606 -18.30 19.94 6.25
CA VAL A 606 -17.90 20.29 7.65
C VAL A 606 -18.67 19.43 8.67
N SER A 607 -18.00 19.07 9.78
CA SER A 607 -18.54 18.32 10.94
C SER A 607 -18.59 19.17 12.22
N ASN A 608 -19.12 18.63 13.33
CA ASN A 608 -19.52 19.38 14.53
C ASN A 608 -20.39 20.61 14.23
N ASN A 609 -21.14 20.49 13.11
CA ASN A 609 -22.10 21.41 12.51
C ASN A 609 -21.49 22.68 11.86
N GLN A 610 -21.46 22.92 10.54
CA GLN A 610 -21.64 22.24 9.23
C GLN A 610 -21.30 23.33 8.15
N VAL A 611 -21.47 23.09 6.82
CA VAL A 611 -21.24 23.97 5.63
C VAL A 611 -20.02 23.55 4.76
N THR A 612 -20.03 22.70 3.70
CA THR A 612 -20.98 22.36 2.59
C THR A 612 -21.50 23.58 1.84
N ILE A 613 -21.53 23.80 0.50
CA ILE A 613 -21.29 23.01 -0.74
C ILE A 613 -19.88 23.22 -1.25
N THR A 614 -19.50 22.37 -2.20
CA THR A 614 -19.31 22.88 -3.58
C THR A 614 -19.70 21.83 -4.65
N ASP A 615 -19.70 22.20 -5.93
CA ASP A 615 -20.31 21.41 -7.00
C ASP A 615 -19.69 21.57 -8.40
N ALA A 616 -19.65 20.50 -9.19
CA ALA A 616 -19.66 20.61 -10.67
C ALA A 616 -21.11 20.82 -11.16
N GLN A 617 -22.00 19.91 -10.75
CA GLN A 617 -23.38 20.26 -10.34
C GLN A 617 -23.92 19.27 -9.27
N LYS A 618 -23.03 18.65 -8.48
CA LYS A 618 -23.34 17.83 -7.29
C LYS A 618 -23.59 18.73 -6.04
N ARG A 619 -24.58 19.64 -6.06
CA ARG A 619 -24.70 20.75 -5.07
C ARG A 619 -25.47 20.50 -3.75
N ILE A 620 -24.85 20.81 -2.57
CA ILE A 620 -25.40 20.79 -1.19
C ILE A 620 -24.76 21.85 -0.20
N ARG A 621 -25.39 23.02 0.16
CA ARG A 621 -24.84 24.08 1.11
C ARG A 621 -25.53 24.04 2.47
N ARG A 622 -24.84 24.03 3.65
CA ARG A 622 -25.50 23.96 4.99
C ARG A 622 -24.85 24.71 6.18
N TYR A 623 -25.19 26.00 6.26
CA TYR A 623 -25.10 26.97 7.38
C TYR A 623 -25.26 26.46 8.83
N THR A 624 -24.50 26.93 9.84
CA THR A 624 -24.75 26.57 11.27
C THR A 624 -24.69 27.72 12.30
N GLN A 625 -24.97 27.39 13.56
CA GLN A 625 -26.30 27.67 14.13
C GLN A 625 -26.61 29.16 14.44
N ASN A 626 -25.60 30.03 14.42
CA ASN A 626 -25.73 31.48 14.65
C ASN A 626 -25.19 32.36 13.49
N GLN A 627 -24.76 31.72 12.39
CA GLN A 627 -24.45 32.21 11.02
C GLN A 627 -23.95 33.65 10.81
N SER A 628 -22.81 33.75 10.12
CA SER A 628 -22.62 34.69 9.01
C SER A 628 -21.76 34.04 7.93
N LEU A 629 -22.05 34.35 6.67
CA LEU A 629 -21.16 34.20 5.52
C LEU A 629 -21.65 35.25 4.52
N THR A 630 -20.81 36.24 4.20
CA THR A 630 -21.27 37.54 3.68
C THR A 630 -21.74 37.51 2.23
N GLU A 631 -20.98 36.86 1.36
CA GLU A 631 -21.38 36.51 0.00
C GLU A 631 -20.92 35.09 -0.36
N VAL A 632 -21.73 34.44 -1.18
CA VAL A 632 -21.38 33.19 -1.87
C VAL A 632 -21.59 33.41 -3.36
N THR A 633 -20.56 33.19 -4.16
CA THR A 633 -20.67 33.21 -5.63
C THR A 633 -20.54 31.79 -6.19
N ILE A 634 -21.51 31.37 -7.00
CA ILE A 634 -21.53 30.08 -7.72
C ILE A 634 -21.98 30.38 -9.15
N ASP A 635 -21.30 29.83 -10.16
CA ASP A 635 -21.59 30.09 -11.58
C ASP A 635 -21.58 31.59 -11.99
N ASN A 636 -20.94 32.46 -11.20
CA ASN A 636 -21.00 33.94 -11.22
C ASN A 636 -22.29 34.59 -10.67
N ASP A 637 -23.23 33.82 -10.09
CA ASP A 637 -24.38 34.35 -9.35
C ASP A 637 -24.05 34.51 -7.85
N THR A 638 -24.33 35.69 -7.31
CA THR A 638 -23.99 36.10 -5.93
C THR A 638 -25.19 36.01 -4.99
N ILE A 639 -25.02 35.39 -3.82
CA ILE A 639 -26.07 35.18 -2.81
C ILE A 639 -25.64 35.79 -1.46
N SER A 640 -26.51 36.61 -0.86
CA SER A 640 -26.31 37.30 0.42
C SER A 640 -27.39 36.93 1.47
N SER A 641 -27.11 37.22 2.75
CA SER A 641 -27.73 36.57 3.91
C SER A 641 -29.07 37.16 4.41
N GLU A 642 -30.05 37.46 3.55
CA GLU A 642 -31.38 37.99 3.97
C GLU A 642 -32.51 36.93 4.11
N THR A 643 -32.20 35.63 4.12
CA THR A 643 -33.22 34.55 4.22
C THR A 643 -33.27 33.92 5.61
N LEU A 644 -34.38 34.11 6.34
CA LEU A 644 -34.59 33.53 7.68
C LEU A 644 -35.27 32.14 7.62
N LEU A 645 -34.65 31.14 8.24
CA LEU A 645 -35.21 29.79 8.44
C LEU A 645 -35.07 29.36 9.92
N ILE A 646 -36.04 28.60 10.43
CA ILE A 646 -36.07 28.08 11.81
C ILE A 646 -36.09 26.55 11.77
N PRO A 647 -35.17 25.85 12.47
CA PRO A 647 -35.09 24.38 12.44
C PRO A 647 -36.13 23.71 13.36
N VAL A 648 -36.44 22.45 13.07
CA VAL A 648 -37.27 21.54 13.89
C VAL A 648 -36.57 20.17 13.96
N ASP A 649 -36.76 19.46 15.07
CA ASP A 649 -36.09 18.20 15.42
C ASP A 649 -36.87 16.96 14.95
N ILE A 650 -36.21 15.80 14.84
CA ILE A 650 -36.73 14.55 14.25
C ILE A 650 -36.78 13.44 15.31
N ASP A 651 -37.90 12.71 15.40
CA ASP A 651 -37.95 11.44 16.15
C ASP A 651 -38.35 10.24 15.26
N ASN A 652 -38.01 9.04 15.73
CA ASN A 652 -38.05 7.79 14.96
C ASN A 652 -39.47 7.26 14.60
N ASN A 653 -40.53 8.07 14.75
CA ASN A 653 -41.93 7.66 14.53
C ASN A 653 -42.56 8.14 13.20
N GLY A 654 -41.81 8.84 12.34
CA GLY A 654 -42.14 8.97 10.91
C GLY A 654 -43.38 9.79 10.55
N LEU A 655 -43.50 11.03 11.07
CA LEU A 655 -44.48 12.03 10.62
C LEU A 655 -43.79 13.26 10.02
N TYR A 656 -44.42 13.89 9.03
CA TYR A 656 -43.77 14.79 8.07
C TYR A 656 -44.01 16.30 8.27
N ASP A 657 -43.18 17.08 7.58
CA ASP A 657 -42.89 18.50 7.75
C ASP A 657 -43.98 19.50 7.32
N LEU A 658 -43.76 20.75 7.75
CA LEU A 658 -44.48 21.95 7.33
C LEU A 658 -43.48 22.96 6.74
N VAL A 659 -43.44 23.11 5.40
CA VAL A 659 -42.57 24.09 4.74
C VAL A 659 -43.37 25.31 4.29
N VAL A 660 -42.89 26.50 4.67
CA VAL A 660 -43.46 27.81 4.32
C VAL A 660 -42.35 28.68 3.74
N TYR A 661 -42.64 29.37 2.64
CA TYR A 661 -41.75 30.36 2.03
C TYR A 661 -42.54 31.57 1.53
N GLN A 662 -41.83 32.69 1.39
CA GLN A 662 -42.29 33.90 0.73
C GLN A 662 -41.30 34.23 -0.41
N SER A 663 -41.79 34.81 -1.50
CA SER A 663 -41.00 35.26 -2.65
C SER A 663 -41.33 36.72 -2.90
N ASP A 664 -40.33 37.55 -3.17
CA ASP A 664 -40.49 39.00 -3.27
C ASP A 664 -41.34 39.45 -4.49
N ASP A 665 -41.32 38.67 -5.56
CA ASP A 665 -42.04 38.99 -6.81
C ASP A 665 -43.56 38.69 -6.75
N LEU A 666 -44.04 37.88 -5.80
CA LEU A 666 -45.46 37.50 -5.71
C LEU A 666 -46.02 37.53 -4.29
N ASN A 667 -47.11 38.27 -4.11
CA ASN A 667 -47.82 38.46 -2.82
C ASN A 667 -48.68 37.22 -2.45
N SER A 668 -48.08 36.04 -2.44
CA SER A 668 -48.73 34.75 -2.17
C SER A 668 -47.87 33.89 -1.24
N LEU A 669 -48.48 33.43 -0.15
CA LEU A 669 -47.88 32.41 0.71
C LEU A 669 -48.26 31.04 0.16
N ALA A 670 -47.27 30.20 -0.13
CA ALA A 670 -47.47 28.83 -0.59
C ALA A 670 -47.13 27.85 0.54
N LEU A 671 -47.94 26.80 0.67
CA LEU A 671 -47.80 25.80 1.71
C LEU A 671 -47.83 24.42 1.06
N LYS A 672 -46.72 23.69 1.18
CA LYS A 672 -46.62 22.28 0.77
C LYS A 672 -46.53 21.41 2.02
N VAL A 673 -47.41 20.42 2.09
CA VAL A 673 -47.35 19.34 3.08
C VAL A 673 -47.30 18.04 2.30
N SER A 674 -46.19 17.32 2.43
CA SER A 674 -45.94 16.05 1.74
C SER A 674 -45.99 14.92 2.75
N THR A 675 -46.58 13.78 2.39
CA THR A 675 -46.64 12.60 3.25
C THR A 675 -46.40 11.33 2.43
N SER A 676 -46.04 10.22 3.07
CA SER A 676 -45.83 8.92 2.43
C SER A 676 -47.07 8.31 1.75
N LEU A 677 -48.24 8.95 1.83
CA LEU A 677 -49.50 8.47 1.24
C LEU A 677 -50.11 9.44 0.20
N PHE A 678 -49.98 10.76 0.38
CA PHE A 678 -50.50 11.76 -0.55
C PHE A 678 -49.63 13.03 -0.57
N ASP A 679 -49.62 13.71 -1.70
CA ASP A 679 -49.00 15.02 -1.89
C ASP A 679 -50.08 16.07 -2.17
N THR A 680 -50.11 17.19 -1.43
CA THR A 680 -51.19 18.19 -1.52
C THR A 680 -50.65 19.62 -1.50
N HIS A 681 -51.11 20.44 -2.45
CA HIS A 681 -50.67 21.83 -2.61
C HIS A 681 -51.78 22.82 -2.24
N PHE A 682 -51.45 23.81 -1.40
CA PHE A 682 -52.32 24.96 -1.11
C PHE A 682 -51.64 26.27 -1.52
N SER A 683 -52.36 27.09 -2.29
CA SER A 683 -51.92 28.41 -2.76
C SER A 683 -52.88 29.48 -2.24
N PHE A 684 -52.37 30.42 -1.44
CA PHE A 684 -53.16 31.50 -0.87
C PHE A 684 -52.77 32.84 -1.52
N ALA A 685 -53.59 33.29 -2.47
CA ALA A 685 -53.45 34.63 -3.04
C ALA A 685 -53.90 35.70 -2.02
N SER A 686 -52.97 36.53 -1.54
CA SER A 686 -53.34 37.59 -0.58
C SER A 686 -53.96 38.79 -1.32
N GLY A 687 -55.25 39.01 -1.12
CA GLY A 687 -55.88 40.27 -1.50
C GLY A 687 -55.33 41.39 -0.61
N LYS A 688 -54.79 42.47 -1.22
CA LYS A 688 -54.11 43.58 -0.53
C LYS A 688 -54.85 44.04 0.73
N SER A 689 -54.31 43.68 1.90
CA SER A 689 -54.68 44.26 3.18
C SER A 689 -53.42 44.61 3.96
N SER A 690 -53.34 45.84 4.45
CA SER A 690 -52.15 46.38 5.12
C SER A 690 -52.12 45.93 6.58
N GLY A 691 -51.61 44.73 6.85
CA GLY A 691 -51.44 44.23 8.22
C GLY A 691 -50.73 42.87 8.29
N VAL A 692 -49.55 42.85 8.91
CA VAL A 692 -48.64 41.68 9.01
C VAL A 692 -49.30 40.44 9.66
N PHE A 693 -50.32 40.63 10.48
CA PHE A 693 -51.02 39.55 11.21
C PHE A 693 -52.10 38.80 10.41
N GLY A 694 -52.43 39.24 9.19
CA GLY A 694 -53.49 38.64 8.36
C GLY A 694 -53.30 37.14 8.05
N PRO A 695 -52.20 36.72 7.38
CA PRO A 695 -52.05 35.34 6.92
C PRO A 695 -51.76 34.34 8.06
N PHE A 696 -50.95 34.72 9.05
CA PHE A 696 -50.57 33.84 10.16
C PHE A 696 -51.77 33.30 10.96
N LEU A 697 -52.77 34.15 11.22
CA LEU A 697 -53.93 33.75 12.03
C LEU A 697 -54.80 32.68 11.33
N LEU A 698 -54.81 32.66 10.00
CA LEU A 698 -55.58 31.70 9.20
C LEU A 698 -54.96 30.30 9.24
N VAL A 699 -53.63 30.20 9.16
CA VAL A 699 -52.87 28.95 9.23
C VAL A 699 -53.05 28.27 10.60
N ILE A 700 -52.99 29.04 11.68
CA ILE A 700 -53.19 28.54 13.05
C ILE A 700 -54.60 27.94 13.24
N LEU A 701 -55.64 28.59 12.69
CA LEU A 701 -57.02 28.10 12.76
C LEU A 701 -57.24 26.80 11.97
N LEU A 702 -56.55 26.62 10.84
CA LEU A 702 -56.62 25.39 10.04
C LEU A 702 -55.87 24.23 10.72
N LEU A 703 -54.65 24.46 11.20
CA LEU A 703 -53.85 23.44 11.91
C LEU A 703 -54.53 22.98 13.21
N GLY A 704 -55.13 23.89 13.97
CA GLY A 704 -55.93 23.56 15.17
C GLY A 704 -57.22 22.77 14.88
N GLY A 705 -57.69 22.77 13.62
CA GLY A 705 -58.79 21.92 13.17
C GLY A 705 -58.36 20.48 12.88
N LEU A 706 -57.15 20.30 12.34
CA LEU A 706 -56.56 19.00 11.98
C LEU A 706 -55.97 18.27 13.20
N PHE A 707 -55.22 18.96 14.05
CA PHE A 707 -54.50 18.37 15.18
C PHE A 707 -55.17 18.66 16.53
N ARG A 708 -56.27 17.94 16.80
CA ARG A 708 -56.85 17.91 18.15
C ARG A 708 -55.90 17.18 19.11
N TYR A 709 -55.56 17.84 20.22
CA TYR A 709 -54.66 17.39 21.29
C TYR A 709 -53.14 17.40 21.01
N ARG A 710 -52.54 18.60 21.04
CA ARG A 710 -51.29 18.90 21.80
C ARG A 710 -51.17 20.41 22.02
N ARG A 711 -50.30 20.84 22.94
CA ARG A 711 -50.01 22.27 23.15
C ARG A 711 -49.03 22.75 22.07
N ILE A 712 -49.42 23.76 21.31
CA ILE A 712 -48.47 24.60 20.59
C ILE A 712 -47.96 25.64 21.59
N VAL A 713 -46.64 25.72 21.77
CA VAL A 713 -45.96 26.82 22.46
C VAL A 713 -45.22 27.59 21.39
N VAL A 714 -45.39 28.91 21.38
CA VAL A 714 -44.66 29.83 20.50
C VAL A 714 -43.79 30.69 21.39
N SER A 715 -42.50 30.77 21.07
CA SER A 715 -41.50 31.65 21.67
C SER A 715 -41.17 32.78 20.71
#